data_AF-A0A3C1LRJ2-F1
#
_entry.id   AF-A0A3C1LRJ2-F1
#
_cell.length_a   1.000
_cell.length_b   1.000
_cell.length_c   1.000
_cell.angle_alpha   90.00
_cell.angle_beta   90.00
_cell.angle_gamma   90.00
#
_symmetry.space_group_name_H-M   'P 1'
#
loop_
_entity.id
_entity.type
_entity.pdbx_description
1 polymer ?
#
loop_
_entity_poly.entity_id
_entity_poly.type
_entity_poly.pdbx_seq_one_letter_code
_entity_poly.pdbx_strand_id
1 'polypeptide(L)'
;MIDEFQDNNTSQRDLLFLLAERNDFKGTKGVVPTVDELDGGKLFFVGDEKQSIYKFRGADVSVFRALQRDICRNGCALSLHANYRSHAKLIKHFNEVFEKVLEGDGQDYEARFAPIQAGRGSNGNDPRIILSIFNKSDIEDEELDSGALEAEAIGDYCTRVLETDEFLVDGKRPSPSDIAIIFRSSGNQMNIEKALKRRKIDYQIAETRSLMIDAVSSDFYSFINYILYPDDTRSYVALLKSPFCGLCDKSIQNLILYNKDVEPIDEKRFQAFNSFLGVVREKAFRLTIPELLELLYIGGGYKAYLLSNDDRRSFVEHYDYLYSYAVQYDSEGRGLTDYARFLRNSLGKADKLPEASVLKRERSGVQIMTVHKSKGLEFKVVIFAGIGGTSQNDKDSYVFEYCGNLIASENKGVLKLLEKDRKDRELAELKRVMYVALTRAKDHLIMVGGYKLNKDGEVVSGEVLKWYLDAVGADVHDLTFTNEDVTIEDISKTPRKTWTAPENYDLDKLIPSGFVEFKSRATRMSITELKRLKKSNNSLDESIELRKYDIDSIIGTANLQDKFGTLCHLVLEHLLRFGSYDDVECHICESDSDNNLLLFQAREFADSFVRSSFFNDHVKGRKTLEELRFYTFDEEAPDVALEGVIDLLVLGEDYNLVVDYKSDSFRNPEEHRIQILSYVKVAEQIYGKRCYGTLYYLRDGSLGGFWDRDGNPVSPEAL
;
A
#
# COMPACT_ATOMS: atom_id res chain seq x y z
N MET A 1 -22.01 -16.35 7.66
CA MET A 1 -21.72 -15.20 8.54
C MET A 1 -21.12 -14.10 7.70
N ILE A 2 -21.55 -12.86 7.89
CA ILE A 2 -21.12 -11.70 7.12
C ILE A 2 -20.76 -10.60 8.12
N ASP A 3 -19.50 -10.15 8.06
CA ASP A 3 -18.99 -9.05 8.85
C ASP A 3 -19.05 -7.73 8.06
N GLU A 4 -18.97 -6.60 8.76
CA GLU A 4 -19.00 -5.24 8.18
C GLU A 4 -20.19 -5.01 7.21
N PHE A 5 -21.36 -5.58 7.51
CA PHE A 5 -22.50 -5.61 6.58
C PHE A 5 -23.00 -4.22 6.16
N GLN A 6 -22.75 -3.18 6.96
CA GLN A 6 -23.10 -1.79 6.65
C GLN A 6 -22.39 -1.21 5.42
N ASP A 7 -21.38 -1.90 4.89
CA ASP A 7 -20.69 -1.54 3.66
C ASP A 7 -21.25 -2.24 2.42
N ASN A 8 -22.29 -3.07 2.58
CA ASN A 8 -22.93 -3.76 1.47
C ASN A 8 -24.05 -2.94 0.83
N ASN A 9 -24.41 -3.35 -0.39
CA ASN A 9 -25.51 -2.81 -1.17
C ASN A 9 -26.67 -3.82 -1.31
N THR A 10 -27.75 -3.38 -1.94
CA THR A 10 -28.95 -4.19 -2.18
C THR A 10 -28.64 -5.47 -2.95
N SER A 11 -27.81 -5.40 -3.99
CA SER A 11 -27.46 -6.57 -4.82
C SER A 11 -26.71 -7.64 -4.03
N GLN A 12 -25.79 -7.23 -3.15
CA GLN A 12 -25.05 -8.15 -2.27
C GLN A 12 -25.98 -8.79 -1.24
N ARG A 13 -26.91 -8.02 -0.65
CA ARG A 13 -27.95 -8.57 0.21
C ARG A 13 -28.79 -9.61 -0.52
N ASP A 14 -29.24 -9.30 -1.72
CA ASP A 14 -30.10 -10.16 -2.53
C ASP A 14 -29.43 -11.48 -2.89
N LEU A 15 -28.12 -11.43 -3.21
CA LEU A 15 -27.30 -12.63 -3.37
C LEU A 15 -27.27 -13.50 -2.11
N LEU A 16 -27.09 -12.89 -0.94
CA LEU A 16 -27.08 -13.64 0.33
C LEU A 16 -28.43 -14.29 0.63
N PHE A 17 -29.53 -13.62 0.27
CA PHE A 17 -30.88 -14.17 0.41
C PHE A 17 -31.10 -15.36 -0.52
N LEU A 18 -30.65 -15.26 -1.78
CA LEU A 18 -30.68 -16.39 -2.73
C LEU A 18 -29.87 -17.59 -2.23
N LEU A 19 -28.71 -17.36 -1.63
CA LEU A 19 -27.88 -18.44 -1.06
C LEU A 19 -28.48 -19.07 0.22
N ALA A 20 -29.35 -18.34 0.91
CA ALA A 20 -29.97 -18.77 2.15
C ALA A 20 -31.42 -19.27 1.99
N GLU A 21 -31.90 -19.41 0.75
CA GLU A 21 -33.22 -19.93 0.43
C GLU A 21 -33.47 -21.30 1.11
N ARG A 22 -34.71 -21.52 1.54
CA ARG A 22 -35.15 -22.82 2.08
C ARG A 22 -35.16 -23.90 0.99
N ASN A 23 -34.65 -25.08 1.32
CA ASN A 23 -34.55 -26.20 0.38
C ASN A 23 -35.93 -26.71 -0.10
N ASP A 24 -37.00 -26.49 0.66
CA ASP A 24 -38.37 -26.86 0.30
C ASP A 24 -39.14 -25.76 -0.46
N PHE A 25 -38.54 -24.58 -0.61
CA PHE A 25 -39.13 -23.47 -1.34
C PHE A 25 -38.91 -23.64 -2.85
N LYS A 26 -40.00 -23.62 -3.62
CA LYS A 26 -39.98 -23.67 -5.09
C LYS A 26 -40.21 -22.27 -5.65
N GLY A 27 -39.24 -21.39 -5.42
CA GLY A 27 -39.24 -20.03 -5.94
C GLY A 27 -39.26 -19.98 -7.47
N THR A 28 -39.65 -18.83 -8.01
CA THR A 28 -39.49 -18.56 -9.44
C THR A 28 -38.02 -18.22 -9.70
N LYS A 29 -37.38 -18.87 -10.66
CA LYS A 29 -35.97 -18.64 -11.00
C LYS A 29 -35.73 -17.15 -11.30
N GLY A 30 -34.86 -16.51 -10.52
CA GLY A 30 -34.51 -15.09 -10.67
C GLY A 30 -35.30 -14.14 -9.76
N VAL A 31 -36.14 -14.63 -8.85
CA VAL A 31 -36.80 -13.82 -7.81
C VAL A 31 -36.03 -13.98 -6.51
N VAL A 32 -35.73 -12.86 -5.84
CA VAL A 32 -35.05 -12.83 -4.54
C VAL A 32 -36.03 -13.31 -3.47
N PRO A 33 -35.68 -14.32 -2.64
CA PRO A 33 -36.56 -14.81 -1.59
C PRO A 33 -36.75 -13.75 -0.50
N THR A 34 -37.95 -13.71 0.07
CA THR A 34 -38.27 -12.88 1.23
C THR A 34 -37.72 -13.50 2.52
N VAL A 35 -37.67 -12.74 3.61
CA VAL A 35 -37.15 -13.25 4.89
C VAL A 35 -37.94 -14.44 5.45
N ASP A 36 -39.24 -14.55 5.11
CA ASP A 36 -40.08 -15.70 5.47
C ASP A 36 -39.71 -16.99 4.71
N GLU A 37 -39.00 -16.86 3.59
CA GLU A 37 -38.62 -17.94 2.68
C GLU A 37 -37.15 -18.37 2.88
N LEU A 38 -36.44 -17.75 3.83
CA LEU A 38 -35.06 -18.08 4.17
C LEU A 38 -35.00 -19.25 5.17
N ASP A 39 -33.91 -20.02 5.08
CA ASP A 39 -33.64 -21.13 5.98
C ASP A 39 -33.03 -20.61 7.29
N GLY A 40 -33.64 -20.99 8.42
CA GLY A 40 -33.28 -20.49 9.73
C GLY A 40 -31.84 -20.83 10.09
N GLY A 41 -31.10 -19.86 10.63
CA GLY A 41 -29.74 -20.07 11.14
C GLY A 41 -28.62 -20.06 10.08
N LYS A 42 -28.93 -19.91 8.78
CA LYS A 42 -27.88 -19.80 7.73
C LYS A 42 -27.21 -18.42 7.70
N LEU A 43 -27.94 -17.37 8.04
CA LEU A 43 -27.47 -15.99 7.96
C LEU A 43 -27.20 -15.42 9.35
N PHE A 44 -26.02 -14.84 9.49
CA PHE A 44 -25.58 -14.11 10.69
C PHE A 44 -24.84 -12.87 10.22
N PHE A 45 -25.33 -11.69 10.59
CA PHE A 45 -24.82 -10.41 10.13
C PHE A 45 -24.23 -9.64 11.31
N VAL A 46 -23.08 -9.03 11.10
CA VAL A 46 -22.41 -8.13 12.04
C VAL A 46 -22.16 -6.80 11.32
N GLY A 47 -22.35 -5.69 12.02
CA GLY A 47 -22.06 -4.37 11.48
C GLY A 47 -22.46 -3.23 12.41
N ASP A 48 -22.01 -2.03 12.04
CA ASP A 48 -22.30 -0.78 12.76
C ASP A 48 -22.59 0.34 11.76
N GLU A 49 -23.83 0.86 11.75
CA GLU A 49 -24.25 1.97 10.87
C GLU A 49 -23.31 3.17 10.95
N LYS A 50 -22.74 3.44 12.14
CA LYS A 50 -21.84 4.58 12.39
C LYS A 50 -20.49 4.43 11.67
N GLN A 51 -20.15 3.22 11.22
CA GLN A 51 -18.90 2.89 10.53
C GLN A 51 -19.08 2.60 9.04
N SER A 52 -20.27 2.85 8.46
CA SER A 52 -20.46 2.78 7.02
C SER A 52 -19.83 4.00 6.35
N ILE A 53 -18.78 3.81 5.57
CA ILE A 53 -18.00 4.91 4.95
C ILE A 53 -17.59 4.60 3.49
N TYR A 54 -18.27 3.65 2.84
CA TYR A 54 -17.96 3.21 1.47
C TYR A 54 -19.07 3.54 0.48
N LYS A 55 -19.76 4.68 0.64
CA LYS A 55 -20.87 5.05 -0.26
C LYS A 55 -20.41 5.19 -1.71
N PHE A 56 -19.18 5.67 -1.92
CA PHE A 56 -18.56 5.74 -3.25
C PHE A 56 -18.37 4.37 -3.94
N ARG A 57 -18.49 3.26 -3.19
CA ARG A 57 -18.52 1.88 -3.72
C ARG A 57 -19.94 1.29 -3.76
N GLY A 58 -20.96 2.10 -3.51
CA GLY A 58 -22.37 1.71 -3.51
C GLY A 58 -22.92 1.24 -2.16
N ALA A 59 -22.17 1.36 -1.05
CA ALA A 59 -22.68 1.02 0.27
C ALA A 59 -23.87 1.91 0.67
N ASP A 60 -24.90 1.32 1.28
CA ASP A 60 -26.10 2.03 1.69
C ASP A 60 -26.57 1.62 3.09
N VAL A 61 -26.52 2.56 4.03
CA VAL A 61 -26.96 2.34 5.43
C VAL A 61 -28.44 1.99 5.52
N SER A 62 -29.26 2.47 4.57
CA SER A 62 -30.68 2.13 4.53
C SER A 62 -30.90 0.63 4.30
N VAL A 63 -29.98 -0.04 3.59
CA VAL A 63 -30.00 -1.50 3.39
C VAL A 63 -29.75 -2.23 4.70
N PHE A 64 -28.80 -1.78 5.51
CA PHE A 64 -28.54 -2.34 6.85
C PHE A 64 -29.79 -2.24 7.74
N ARG A 65 -30.47 -1.09 7.72
CA ARG A 65 -31.70 -0.85 8.48
C ARG A 65 -32.89 -1.66 8.01
N ALA A 66 -33.09 -1.72 6.69
CA ALA A 66 -34.11 -2.56 6.09
C ALA A 66 -33.88 -4.02 6.51
N LEU A 67 -32.65 -4.50 6.39
CA LEU A 67 -32.27 -5.85 6.80
C LEU A 67 -32.55 -6.09 8.28
N GLN A 68 -32.16 -5.19 9.18
CA GLN A 68 -32.42 -5.34 10.61
C GLN A 68 -33.94 -5.44 10.88
N ARG A 69 -34.76 -4.62 10.22
CA ARG A 69 -36.23 -4.70 10.35
C ARG A 69 -36.79 -6.01 9.81
N ASP A 70 -36.29 -6.47 8.67
CA ASP A 70 -36.79 -7.67 8.01
C ASP A 70 -36.40 -8.94 8.77
N ILE A 71 -35.13 -9.07 9.19
CA ILE A 71 -34.63 -10.21 9.98
C ILE A 71 -35.34 -10.30 11.34
N CYS A 72 -35.65 -9.19 11.99
CA CYS A 72 -36.37 -9.20 13.27
C CYS A 72 -37.77 -9.82 13.20
N ARG A 73 -38.33 -10.06 12.01
CA ARG A 73 -39.63 -10.76 11.88
C ARG A 73 -39.53 -12.25 12.24
N ASN A 74 -38.42 -12.91 11.85
CA ASN A 74 -38.20 -14.35 12.05
C ASN A 74 -36.87 -14.69 12.72
N GLY A 75 -36.14 -13.69 13.19
CA GLY A 75 -34.82 -13.80 13.79
C GLY A 75 -34.68 -12.89 15.01
N CYS A 76 -33.43 -12.56 15.36
CA CYS A 76 -33.12 -11.74 16.52
C CYS A 76 -32.05 -10.69 16.16
N ALA A 77 -32.26 -9.44 16.58
CA ALA A 77 -31.23 -8.42 16.59
C ALA A 77 -30.62 -8.31 17.99
N LEU A 78 -29.30 -8.44 18.07
CA LEU A 78 -28.53 -8.28 19.29
C LEU A 78 -27.73 -6.98 19.22
N SER A 79 -27.68 -6.25 20.33
CA SER A 79 -26.91 -5.01 20.43
C SER A 79 -25.75 -5.20 21.41
N LEU A 80 -24.54 -4.83 20.97
CA LEU A 80 -23.33 -4.89 21.78
C LEU A 80 -22.96 -3.48 22.23
N HIS A 81 -23.12 -3.21 23.52
CA HIS A 81 -22.93 -1.88 24.09
C HIS A 81 -21.55 -1.66 24.69
N ALA A 82 -20.79 -2.71 24.98
CA ALA A 82 -19.50 -2.61 25.65
C ALA A 82 -18.35 -2.42 24.64
N ASN A 83 -17.55 -1.38 24.82
CA ASN A 83 -16.30 -1.15 24.11
C ASN A 83 -15.12 -1.56 25.01
N TYR A 84 -14.32 -2.49 24.52
CA TYR A 84 -13.12 -3.02 25.21
C TYR A 84 -11.81 -2.51 24.59
N ARG A 85 -11.90 -1.61 23.60
CA ARG A 85 -10.75 -1.13 22.81
C ARG A 85 -10.15 0.14 23.40
N SER A 86 -11.00 1.13 23.70
CA SER A 86 -10.57 2.48 24.02
C SER A 86 -10.67 2.78 25.51
N HIS A 87 -9.82 3.69 25.99
CA HIS A 87 -9.85 4.16 27.37
C HIS A 87 -11.22 4.78 27.73
N ALA A 88 -11.66 4.61 28.98
CA ALA A 88 -12.99 5.06 29.43
C ALA A 88 -13.23 6.57 29.23
N LYS A 89 -12.20 7.40 29.44
CA LYS A 89 -12.25 8.86 29.19
C LYS A 89 -12.41 9.20 27.70
N LEU A 90 -11.80 8.44 26.78
CA LEU A 90 -12.06 8.59 25.35
C LEU A 90 -13.50 8.18 24.99
N ILE A 91 -14.00 7.09 25.57
CA ILE A 91 -15.39 6.64 25.34
C ILE A 91 -16.39 7.70 25.82
N LYS A 92 -16.18 8.28 27.00
CA LYS A 92 -16.99 9.39 27.53
C LYS A 92 -17.01 10.56 26.53
N HIS A 93 -15.82 10.99 26.09
CA HIS A 93 -15.67 12.05 25.10
C HIS A 93 -16.37 11.75 23.77
N PHE A 94 -16.22 10.53 23.25
CA PHE A 94 -16.89 10.12 22.01
C PHE A 94 -18.41 10.15 22.16
N ASN A 95 -18.96 9.72 23.31
CA ASN A 95 -20.39 9.79 23.54
C ASN A 95 -20.89 11.24 23.54
N GLU A 96 -20.21 12.15 24.24
CA GLU A 96 -20.57 13.57 24.30
C GLU A 96 -20.50 14.26 22.93
N VAL A 97 -19.46 13.96 22.14
CA VAL A 97 -19.29 14.54 20.81
C VAL A 97 -20.34 13.98 19.84
N PHE A 98 -20.44 12.67 19.72
CA PHE A 98 -21.25 12.04 18.68
C PHE A 98 -22.74 12.01 18.97
N GLU A 99 -23.16 12.20 20.22
CA GLU A 99 -24.58 12.46 20.53
C GLU A 99 -25.08 13.72 19.84
N LYS A 100 -24.26 14.78 19.76
CA LYS A 100 -24.58 16.02 19.05
C LYS A 100 -24.30 15.92 17.54
N VAL A 101 -23.15 15.36 17.16
CA VAL A 101 -22.74 15.33 15.73
C VAL A 101 -23.63 14.41 14.91
N LEU A 102 -24.01 13.25 15.45
CA LEU A 102 -24.91 12.29 14.79
C LEU A 102 -26.38 12.51 15.19
N GLU A 103 -26.71 13.65 15.79
CA GLU A 103 -28.09 14.11 15.90
C GLU A 103 -28.63 14.38 14.49
N GLY A 104 -29.78 13.81 14.18
CA GLY A 104 -30.37 13.85 12.83
C GLY A 104 -31.88 13.78 12.88
N ASP A 105 -32.52 14.21 11.81
CA ASP A 105 -33.98 14.31 11.69
C ASP A 105 -34.67 12.94 11.49
N GLY A 106 -33.89 11.85 11.60
CA GLY A 106 -34.36 10.47 11.45
C GLY A 106 -34.38 9.99 10.00
N GLN A 107 -33.62 10.65 9.11
CA GLN A 107 -33.54 10.25 7.70
C GLN A 107 -32.85 8.88 7.57
N ASP A 108 -33.25 8.12 6.54
CA ASP A 108 -32.79 6.74 6.36
C ASP A 108 -31.27 6.62 6.11
N TYR A 109 -30.65 7.67 5.55
CA TYR A 109 -29.22 7.73 5.23
C TYR A 109 -28.32 8.22 6.38
N GLU A 110 -28.90 8.73 7.48
CA GLU A 110 -28.16 9.16 8.67
C GLU A 110 -27.94 7.96 9.59
N ALA A 111 -26.80 7.84 10.27
CA ALA A 111 -26.59 6.81 11.29
C ALA A 111 -27.23 7.23 12.63
N ARG A 112 -27.82 6.28 13.35
CA ARG A 112 -28.35 6.54 14.70
C ARG A 112 -27.24 6.40 15.73
N PHE A 113 -27.09 7.42 16.56
CA PHE A 113 -26.19 7.32 17.70
C PHE A 113 -26.81 6.51 18.84
N ALA A 114 -26.00 5.65 19.44
CA ALA A 114 -26.32 4.98 20.69
C ALA A 114 -25.05 5.00 21.55
N PRO A 115 -25.13 5.47 22.80
CA PRO A 115 -23.95 5.58 23.65
C PRO A 115 -23.37 4.20 23.93
N ILE A 116 -22.05 4.11 23.90
CA ILE A 116 -21.30 2.89 24.23
C ILE A 116 -20.76 2.98 25.65
N GLN A 117 -20.74 1.84 26.34
CA GLN A 117 -20.22 1.71 27.70
C GLN A 117 -18.77 1.24 27.65
N ALA A 118 -17.93 1.79 28.52
CA ALA A 118 -16.59 1.25 28.72
C ALA A 118 -16.68 -0.15 29.34
N GLY A 119 -15.95 -1.10 28.77
CA GLY A 119 -15.73 -2.43 29.35
C GLY A 119 -14.91 -2.36 30.64
N ARG A 120 -14.52 -3.53 31.19
CA ARG A 120 -13.60 -3.58 32.35
C ARG A 120 -12.28 -2.94 31.95
N GLY A 121 -12.01 -1.75 32.51
CA GLY A 121 -11.13 -0.74 31.94
C GLY A 121 -9.67 -1.13 31.81
N SER A 122 -9.05 -0.59 30.75
CA SER A 122 -7.60 -0.43 30.62
C SER A 122 -7.06 0.36 31.82
N ASN A 123 -6.13 -0.23 32.58
CA ASN A 123 -5.41 0.43 33.68
C ASN A 123 -4.28 1.36 33.16
N GLY A 124 -4.55 2.11 32.09
CA GLY A 124 -3.59 2.99 31.44
C GLY A 124 -3.47 4.36 32.11
N ASN A 125 -2.56 5.20 31.60
CA ASN A 125 -2.50 6.62 31.97
C ASN A 125 -3.73 7.36 31.41
N ASP A 126 -4.05 8.52 31.99
CA ASP A 126 -5.15 9.34 31.50
C ASP A 126 -4.92 9.76 30.03
N PRO A 127 -5.92 9.55 29.15
CA PRO A 127 -5.79 9.85 27.75
C PRO A 127 -5.73 11.36 27.54
N ARG A 128 -4.96 11.76 26.52
CA ARG A 128 -4.85 13.15 26.07
C ARG A 128 -5.71 13.32 24.82
N ILE A 129 -6.58 14.33 24.85
CA ILE A 129 -7.42 14.73 23.71
C ILE A 129 -7.03 16.16 23.35
N ILE A 130 -6.36 16.31 22.21
CA ILE A 130 -5.78 17.60 21.79
C ILE A 130 -6.42 18.03 20.47
N LEU A 131 -6.89 19.27 20.41
CA LEU A 131 -7.31 19.93 19.18
C LEU A 131 -6.31 21.03 18.84
N SER A 132 -5.56 20.84 17.77
CA SER A 132 -4.49 21.70 17.30
C SER A 132 -4.92 22.43 16.03
N ILE A 133 -5.17 23.74 16.12
CA ILE A 133 -5.78 24.51 15.03
C ILE A 133 -5.03 25.80 14.76
N PHE A 134 -5.19 26.32 13.54
CA PHE A 134 -4.64 27.61 13.14
C PHE A 134 -5.55 28.29 12.13
N ASN A 135 -5.56 29.62 12.12
CA ASN A 135 -6.24 30.37 11.08
C ASN A 135 -5.35 30.43 9.83
N LYS A 136 -5.86 29.93 8.70
CA LYS A 136 -5.18 29.96 7.40
C LYS A 136 -4.93 31.38 6.91
N SER A 137 -5.71 32.36 7.37
CA SER A 137 -5.53 33.77 7.01
C SER A 137 -4.34 34.43 7.73
N ASP A 138 -3.85 33.83 8.81
CA ASP A 138 -2.70 34.36 9.57
C ASP A 138 -1.35 33.93 8.95
N ILE A 139 -1.40 33.19 7.83
CA ILE A 139 -0.23 32.83 7.04
C ILE A 139 0.09 34.03 6.13
N GLU A 140 0.99 34.90 6.59
CA GLU A 140 1.35 36.16 5.90
C GLU A 140 2.22 35.99 4.63
N ASP A 141 2.68 34.78 4.33
CA ASP A 141 3.64 34.52 3.25
C ASP A 141 2.96 33.83 2.06
N GLU A 142 3.05 34.42 0.87
CA GLU A 142 2.47 33.89 -0.37
C GLU A 142 3.13 32.58 -0.85
N GLU A 143 4.35 32.26 -0.37
CA GLU A 143 5.05 31.00 -0.69
C GLU A 143 4.66 29.83 0.22
N LEU A 144 3.85 30.07 1.27
CA LEU A 144 3.50 29.06 2.26
C LEU A 144 2.14 28.41 1.98
N ASP A 145 2.16 27.10 1.73
CA ASP A 145 0.93 26.30 1.74
C ASP A 145 0.57 25.91 3.18
N SER A 146 -0.68 26.17 3.57
CA SER A 146 -1.33 25.69 4.79
C SER A 146 -1.07 24.20 5.09
N GLY A 147 -0.93 23.36 4.06
CA GLY A 147 -0.59 21.95 4.23
C GLY A 147 0.79 21.73 4.86
N ALA A 148 1.78 22.57 4.55
CA ALA A 148 3.13 22.45 5.12
C ALA A 148 3.15 22.77 6.61
N LEU A 149 2.42 23.79 7.06
CA LEU A 149 2.31 24.14 8.48
C LEU A 149 1.65 23.00 9.27
N GLU A 150 0.56 22.44 8.74
CA GLU A 150 -0.12 21.31 9.35
C GLU A 150 0.81 20.09 9.49
N ALA A 151 1.61 19.81 8.46
CA ALA A 151 2.59 18.73 8.47
C ALA A 151 3.72 18.94 9.49
N GLU A 152 4.21 20.17 9.68
CA GLU A 152 5.20 20.46 10.73
C GLU A 152 4.64 20.21 12.13
N ALA A 153 3.41 20.66 12.39
CA ALA A 153 2.75 20.41 13.66
C ALA A 153 2.55 18.91 13.94
N ILE A 154 2.13 18.15 12.92
CA ILE A 154 2.04 16.68 13.01
C ILE A 154 3.40 16.08 13.34
N GLY A 155 4.48 16.53 12.68
CA GLY A 155 5.84 16.09 12.97
C GLY A 155 6.26 16.38 14.41
N ASP A 156 5.92 17.55 14.95
CA ASP A 156 6.21 17.92 16.33
C ASP A 156 5.41 17.10 17.35
N TYR A 157 4.15 16.77 17.06
CA TYR A 157 3.40 15.82 17.89
C TYR A 157 4.03 14.42 17.88
N CYS A 158 4.46 13.91 16.72
CA CYS A 158 5.18 12.64 16.68
C CYS A 158 6.44 12.70 17.54
N THR A 159 7.22 13.79 17.48
CA THR A 159 8.37 13.98 18.36
C THR A 159 7.97 14.03 19.83
N ARG A 160 6.94 14.80 20.22
CA ARG A 160 6.46 14.87 21.61
C ARG A 160 6.04 13.49 22.12
N VAL A 161 5.28 12.74 21.33
CA VAL A 161 4.81 11.40 21.68
C VAL A 161 5.97 10.43 21.90
N LEU A 162 7.00 10.50 21.06
CA LEU A 162 8.13 9.56 21.12
C LEU A 162 9.20 9.96 22.16
N GLU A 163 9.39 11.25 22.41
CA GLU A 163 10.54 11.76 23.19
C GLU A 163 10.18 12.27 24.59
N THR A 164 8.90 12.45 24.90
CA THR A 164 8.44 12.98 26.20
C THR A 164 7.56 11.98 26.95
N ASP A 165 7.33 12.25 28.24
CA ASP A 165 6.44 11.45 29.10
C ASP A 165 4.99 11.98 29.08
N GLU A 166 4.65 12.86 28.12
CA GLU A 166 3.33 13.48 28.01
C GLU A 166 2.23 12.49 27.55
N PHE A 167 2.61 11.51 26.73
CA PHE A 167 1.72 10.54 26.06
C PHE A 167 2.07 9.09 26.43
N LEU A 168 2.33 8.83 27.71
CA LEU A 168 2.64 7.47 28.17
C LEU A 168 1.45 6.53 27.99
N VAL A 169 1.73 5.33 27.49
CA VAL A 169 0.77 4.21 27.42
C VAL A 169 1.31 3.07 28.27
N ASP A 170 0.50 2.59 29.21
CA ASP A 170 0.90 1.58 30.19
C ASP A 170 2.23 1.92 30.91
N GLY A 171 2.43 3.21 31.22
CA GLY A 171 3.63 3.72 31.89
C GLY A 171 4.90 3.77 31.02
N LYS A 172 4.80 3.59 29.70
CA LYS A 172 5.94 3.65 28.77
C LYS A 172 5.68 4.61 27.61
N ARG A 173 6.74 5.14 27.02
CA ARG A 173 6.65 5.94 25.79
C ARG A 173 6.19 5.05 24.63
N PRO A 174 5.24 5.50 23.80
CA PRO A 174 4.85 4.78 22.60
C PRO A 174 6.04 4.55 21.65
N SER A 175 6.01 3.44 20.93
CA SER A 175 6.89 3.21 19.79
C SER A 175 6.35 3.90 18.53
N PRO A 176 7.15 4.13 17.48
CA PRO A 176 6.66 4.70 16.22
C PRO A 176 5.44 3.95 15.65
N SER A 177 5.44 2.62 15.74
CA SER A 177 4.35 1.76 15.24
C SER A 177 3.05 1.87 16.06
N ASP A 178 3.08 2.47 17.25
CA ASP A 178 1.90 2.73 18.06
C ASP A 178 1.13 4.00 17.60
N ILE A 179 1.72 4.79 16.68
CA ILE A 179 1.18 6.05 16.18
C ILE A 179 0.61 5.87 14.77
N ALA A 180 -0.64 6.30 14.57
CA ALA A 180 -1.24 6.42 13.25
C ALA A 180 -1.59 7.88 12.91
N ILE A 181 -1.13 8.34 11.76
CA ILE A 181 -1.54 9.59 11.13
C ILE A 181 -2.62 9.25 10.11
N ILE A 182 -3.85 9.68 10.40
CA ILE A 182 -5.03 9.37 9.60
C ILE A 182 -5.55 10.66 8.98
N PHE A 183 -5.88 10.63 7.68
CA PHE A 183 -6.49 11.77 6.98
C PHE A 183 -7.67 11.34 6.11
N ARG A 184 -8.57 12.28 5.83
CA ARG A 184 -9.69 12.05 4.89
C ARG A 184 -9.22 11.95 3.45
N SER A 185 -8.35 12.87 3.03
CA SER A 185 -7.77 12.94 1.70
C SER A 185 -6.25 12.97 1.78
N SER A 186 -5.57 12.23 0.91
CA SER A 186 -4.10 12.12 0.90
C SER A 186 -3.38 13.35 0.36
N GLY A 187 -4.06 14.49 0.14
CA GLY A 187 -3.49 15.66 -0.52
C GLY A 187 -2.26 16.23 0.19
N ASN A 188 -2.20 16.13 1.53
CA ASN A 188 -1.11 16.64 2.33
C ASN A 188 -0.06 15.58 2.73
N GLN A 189 -0.20 14.34 2.25
CA GLN A 189 0.64 13.21 2.66
C GLN A 189 2.13 13.48 2.44
N MET A 190 2.50 14.04 1.28
CA MET A 190 3.90 14.33 0.94
C MET A 190 4.55 15.33 1.92
N ASN A 191 3.81 16.34 2.38
CA ASN A 191 4.35 17.30 3.35
C ASN A 191 4.57 16.64 4.71
N ILE A 192 3.67 15.75 5.13
CA ILE A 192 3.80 14.95 6.36
C ILE A 192 5.05 14.06 6.27
N GLU A 193 5.23 13.35 5.17
CA GLU A 193 6.42 12.53 4.92
C GLU A 193 7.71 13.36 5.03
N LYS A 194 7.75 14.54 4.40
CA LYS A 194 8.90 15.46 4.49
C LYS A 194 9.15 15.96 5.92
N ALA A 195 8.09 16.22 6.70
CA ALA A 195 8.20 16.65 8.09
C ALA A 195 8.77 15.54 8.99
N LEU A 196 8.35 14.29 8.80
CA LEU A 196 8.87 13.13 9.54
C LEU A 196 10.32 12.81 9.14
N LYS A 197 10.64 12.82 7.85
CA LYS A 197 12.03 12.61 7.35
C LYS A 197 13.02 13.59 7.99
N ARG A 198 12.69 14.89 8.02
CA ARG A 198 13.54 15.93 8.64
C ARG A 198 13.76 15.71 10.15
N ARG A 199 12.83 15.02 10.81
CA ARG A 199 12.91 14.64 12.23
C ARG A 199 13.52 13.25 12.44
N LYS A 200 13.92 12.55 11.37
CA LYS A 200 14.43 11.16 11.40
C LYS A 200 13.45 10.19 12.07
N ILE A 201 12.16 10.42 11.87
CA ILE A 201 11.10 9.53 12.35
C ILE A 201 10.77 8.54 11.24
N ASP A 202 10.95 7.25 11.51
CA ASP A 202 10.57 6.18 10.58
C ASP A 202 9.05 6.14 10.43
N TYR A 203 8.60 5.94 9.21
CA TYR A 203 7.18 5.91 8.87
C TYR A 203 6.88 4.86 7.80
N GLN A 204 5.62 4.40 7.77
CA GLN A 204 5.08 3.51 6.76
C GLN A 204 3.89 4.15 6.08
N ILE A 205 3.76 3.95 4.77
CA ILE A 205 2.62 4.44 3.99
C ILE A 205 1.79 3.25 3.53
N ALA A 206 0.48 3.30 3.79
CA ALA A 206 -0.43 2.29 3.25
C ALA A 206 -0.54 2.35 1.71
N GLU A 207 -0.53 3.56 1.12
CA GLU A 207 -0.64 3.79 -0.32
C GLU A 207 0.41 4.79 -0.84
N THR A 208 1.29 4.34 -1.74
CA THR A 208 2.32 5.19 -2.34
C THR A 208 1.71 6.07 -3.45
N ARG A 209 1.63 7.38 -3.23
CA ARG A 209 1.02 8.36 -4.15
C ARG A 209 1.98 9.45 -4.63
N SER A 210 3.12 9.62 -3.96
CA SER A 210 4.11 10.68 -4.22
C SER A 210 5.15 10.33 -5.30
N LEU A 211 5.25 9.05 -5.68
CA LEU A 211 6.31 8.53 -6.57
C LEU A 211 6.47 9.34 -7.87
N MET A 212 5.36 9.76 -8.49
CA MET A 212 5.35 10.41 -9.80
C MET A 212 5.47 11.94 -9.74
N ILE A 213 5.48 12.51 -8.52
CA ILE A 213 5.66 13.95 -8.30
C ILE A 213 7.14 14.29 -8.15
N ASP A 214 7.94 13.35 -7.65
CA ASP A 214 9.35 13.57 -7.36
C ASP A 214 10.25 13.55 -8.60
N ALA A 215 11.39 14.22 -8.47
CA ALA A 215 12.35 14.45 -9.55
C ALA A 215 12.82 13.14 -10.22
N VAL A 216 12.97 12.05 -9.46
CA VAL A 216 13.43 10.76 -9.98
C VAL A 216 12.58 10.27 -11.15
N SER A 217 11.25 10.20 -10.97
CA SER A 217 10.35 9.75 -12.03
C SER A 217 10.40 10.66 -13.26
N SER A 218 10.50 11.97 -13.05
CA SER A 218 10.61 12.96 -14.13
C SER A 218 11.94 12.85 -14.90
N ASP A 219 13.04 12.61 -14.21
CA ASP A 219 14.38 12.47 -14.79
C ASP A 219 14.46 11.22 -15.67
N PHE A 220 14.00 10.08 -15.14
CA PHE A 220 13.96 8.81 -15.89
C PHE A 220 13.02 8.88 -17.08
N TYR A 221 11.83 9.46 -16.92
CA TYR A 221 10.93 9.72 -18.04
C TYR A 221 11.59 10.62 -19.09
N SER A 222 12.23 11.71 -18.68
CA SER A 222 12.89 12.64 -19.62
C SER A 222 13.98 11.94 -20.41
N PHE A 223 14.72 11.01 -19.79
CA PHE A 223 15.73 10.21 -20.49
C PHE A 223 15.09 9.29 -21.52
N ILE A 224 14.12 8.48 -21.10
CA ILE A 224 13.42 7.55 -21.97
C ILE A 224 12.75 8.30 -23.13
N ASN A 225 12.07 9.40 -22.84
CA ASN A 225 11.38 10.21 -23.84
C ASN A 225 12.35 10.85 -24.84
N TYR A 226 13.53 11.30 -24.40
CA TYR A 226 14.55 11.83 -25.31
C TYR A 226 15.21 10.75 -26.18
N ILE A 227 15.32 9.51 -25.71
CA ILE A 227 15.75 8.37 -26.53
C ILE A 227 14.71 8.10 -27.63
N LEU A 228 13.43 8.09 -27.28
CA LEU A 228 12.33 7.84 -28.22
C LEU A 228 12.12 9.00 -29.20
N TYR A 229 12.30 10.24 -28.74
CA TYR A 229 12.07 11.47 -29.49
C TYR A 229 13.29 12.41 -29.34
N PRO A 230 14.37 12.21 -30.12
CA PRO A 230 15.59 13.02 -30.04
C PRO A 230 15.41 14.51 -30.32
N ASP A 231 14.31 14.91 -30.94
CA ASP A 231 13.98 16.31 -31.22
C ASP A 231 13.25 16.99 -30.05
N ASP A 232 12.88 16.26 -28.99
CA ASP A 232 12.23 16.82 -27.81
C ASP A 232 13.23 17.63 -26.98
N THR A 233 13.30 18.92 -27.30
CA THR A 233 14.15 19.90 -26.61
C THR A 233 13.81 20.01 -25.13
N ARG A 234 12.54 19.81 -24.73
CA ARG A 234 12.13 19.90 -23.33
C ARG A 234 12.73 18.77 -22.52
N SER A 235 12.65 17.53 -23.02
CA SER A 235 13.29 16.39 -22.38
C SER A 235 14.81 16.52 -22.36
N TYR A 236 15.42 17.05 -23.43
CA TYR A 236 16.87 17.29 -23.45
C TYR A 236 17.30 18.30 -22.38
N VAL A 237 16.61 19.44 -22.28
CA VAL A 237 16.89 20.46 -21.25
C VAL A 237 16.70 19.90 -19.84
N ALA A 238 15.64 19.12 -19.61
CA ALA A 238 15.43 18.45 -18.32
C ALA A 238 16.61 17.53 -17.98
N LEU A 239 17.13 16.75 -18.94
CA LEU A 239 18.29 15.89 -18.74
C LEU A 239 19.57 16.66 -18.44
N LEU A 240 19.84 17.76 -19.16
CA LEU A 240 21.00 18.61 -18.90
C LEU A 240 21.01 19.16 -17.47
N LYS A 241 19.83 19.44 -16.90
CA LYS A 241 19.67 19.92 -15.51
C LYS A 241 19.61 18.80 -14.47
N SER A 242 19.19 17.60 -14.88
CA SER A 242 19.05 16.44 -14.00
C SER A 242 20.41 15.94 -13.45
N PRO A 243 20.41 15.09 -12.42
CA PRO A 243 21.63 14.45 -11.90
C PRO A 243 22.45 13.66 -12.93
N PHE A 244 21.88 13.30 -14.09
CA PHE A 244 22.64 12.66 -15.17
C PHE A 244 23.71 13.57 -15.79
N CYS A 245 23.54 14.88 -15.74
CA CYS A 245 24.48 15.85 -16.32
C CYS A 245 24.82 17.00 -15.36
N GLY A 246 23.79 17.62 -14.76
CA GLY A 246 23.93 18.65 -13.72
C GLY A 246 24.58 19.96 -14.21
N LEU A 247 24.19 20.47 -15.39
CA LEU A 247 24.68 21.73 -15.92
C LEU A 247 24.05 22.94 -15.23
N CYS A 248 24.80 24.05 -15.14
CA CYS A 248 24.24 25.31 -14.71
C CYS A 248 23.35 25.96 -15.79
N ASP A 249 22.44 26.85 -15.37
CA ASP A 249 21.48 27.48 -16.28
C ASP A 249 22.19 28.27 -17.41
N LYS A 250 23.37 28.83 -17.15
CA LYS A 250 24.17 29.55 -18.17
C LYS A 250 24.70 28.62 -19.26
N SER A 251 25.22 27.45 -18.89
CA SER A 251 25.66 26.43 -19.86
C SER A 251 24.49 25.91 -20.70
N ILE A 252 23.32 25.72 -20.10
CA ILE A 252 22.11 25.30 -20.81
C ILE A 252 21.67 26.39 -21.81
N GLN A 253 21.67 27.67 -21.41
CA GLN A 253 21.36 28.78 -22.31
C GLN A 253 22.35 28.85 -23.49
N ASN A 254 23.65 28.70 -23.22
CA ASN A 254 24.68 28.67 -24.26
C ASN A 254 24.42 27.58 -25.30
N LEU A 255 24.15 26.35 -24.85
CA LEU A 255 23.88 25.22 -25.74
C LEU A 255 22.59 25.40 -26.55
N ILE A 256 21.48 25.73 -25.88
CA ILE A 256 20.14 25.66 -26.48
C ILE A 256 19.78 26.90 -27.29
N LEU A 257 20.12 28.09 -26.79
CA LEU A 257 19.70 29.36 -27.41
C LEU A 257 20.77 29.94 -28.33
N TYR A 258 22.03 29.78 -27.98
CA TYR A 258 23.15 30.43 -28.68
C TYR A 258 24.00 29.48 -29.50
N ASN A 259 23.76 28.17 -29.39
CA ASN A 259 24.56 27.11 -30.03
C ASN A 259 26.07 27.28 -29.80
N LYS A 260 26.43 27.57 -28.54
CA LYS A 260 27.79 27.79 -28.03
C LYS A 260 28.18 26.69 -27.06
N ASP A 261 29.48 26.56 -26.81
CA ASP A 261 30.03 25.67 -25.80
C ASP A 261 29.51 25.99 -24.39
N VAL A 262 29.50 24.96 -23.54
CA VAL A 262 29.19 25.09 -22.11
C VAL A 262 30.25 25.92 -21.38
N GLU A 263 29.92 26.43 -20.20
CA GLU A 263 30.90 27.10 -19.36
C GLU A 263 32.02 26.11 -18.93
N PRO A 264 33.27 26.57 -18.70
CA PRO A 264 34.40 25.67 -18.37
C PRO A 264 34.17 24.76 -17.15
N ILE A 265 33.34 25.19 -16.19
CA ILE A 265 32.98 24.42 -14.98
C ILE A 265 32.12 23.18 -15.30
N ASP A 266 31.48 23.18 -16.47
CA ASP A 266 30.52 22.17 -16.93
C ASP A 266 31.07 21.31 -18.07
N GLU A 267 32.20 21.67 -18.65
CA GLU A 267 32.77 21.01 -19.83
C GLU A 267 32.98 19.50 -19.64
N LYS A 268 33.58 19.10 -18.51
CA LYS A 268 33.81 17.68 -18.20
C LYS A 268 32.49 16.91 -18.00
N ARG A 269 31.50 17.54 -17.35
CA ARG A 269 30.17 16.94 -17.12
C ARG A 269 29.46 16.72 -18.45
N PHE A 270 29.45 17.73 -19.30
CA PHE A 270 28.81 17.65 -20.61
C PHE A 270 29.47 16.62 -21.54
N GLN A 271 30.80 16.55 -21.57
CA GLN A 271 31.53 15.54 -22.34
C GLN A 271 31.20 14.12 -21.87
N ALA A 272 31.16 13.90 -20.55
CA ALA A 272 30.85 12.59 -19.99
C ALA A 272 29.38 12.20 -20.21
N PHE A 273 28.45 13.14 -20.04
CA PHE A 273 27.03 12.94 -20.34
C PHE A 273 26.82 12.59 -21.81
N ASN A 274 27.44 13.30 -22.76
CA ASN A 274 27.33 12.98 -24.19
C ASN A 274 27.90 11.59 -24.52
N SER A 275 29.00 11.21 -23.86
CA SER A 275 29.56 9.87 -24.01
C SER A 275 28.58 8.80 -23.52
N PHE A 276 28.01 9.00 -22.33
CA PHE A 276 27.01 8.09 -21.76
C PHE A 276 25.73 8.02 -22.60
N LEU A 277 25.19 9.17 -23.03
CA LEU A 277 24.04 9.26 -23.91
C LEU A 277 24.27 8.51 -25.23
N GLY A 278 25.49 8.56 -25.78
CA GLY A 278 25.89 7.77 -26.94
C GLY A 278 25.75 6.26 -26.69
N VAL A 279 26.28 5.77 -25.56
CA VAL A 279 26.15 4.36 -25.15
C VAL A 279 24.69 3.96 -24.96
N VAL A 280 23.90 4.80 -24.31
CA VAL A 280 22.47 4.53 -24.09
C VAL A 280 21.72 4.48 -25.41
N ARG A 281 21.94 5.43 -26.34
CA ARG A 281 21.29 5.43 -27.66
C ARG A 281 21.62 4.19 -28.49
N GLU A 282 22.85 3.70 -28.40
CA GLU A 282 23.27 2.48 -29.11
C GLU A 282 22.56 1.22 -28.57
N LYS A 283 22.34 1.17 -27.25
CA LYS A 283 21.84 -0.03 -26.56
C LYS A 283 20.34 -0.02 -26.30
N ALA A 284 19.70 1.13 -26.16
CA ALA A 284 18.34 1.25 -25.63
C ALA A 284 17.28 0.41 -26.38
N PHE A 285 17.42 0.25 -27.70
CA PHE A 285 16.50 -0.56 -28.52
C PHE A 285 16.82 -2.06 -28.55
N ARG A 286 17.91 -2.47 -27.90
CA ARG A 286 18.35 -3.88 -27.77
C ARG A 286 18.19 -4.40 -26.34
N LEU A 287 17.94 -3.52 -25.38
CA LEU A 287 17.73 -3.84 -23.97
C LEU A 287 16.24 -3.97 -23.68
N THR A 288 15.92 -4.79 -22.69
CA THR A 288 14.62 -4.77 -22.01
C THR A 288 14.43 -3.44 -21.27
N ILE A 289 13.18 -3.06 -20.96
CA ILE A 289 12.89 -1.82 -20.23
C ILE A 289 13.63 -1.79 -18.87
N PRO A 290 13.65 -2.88 -18.08
CA PRO A 290 14.35 -2.88 -16.80
C PRO A 290 15.87 -2.75 -16.97
N GLU A 291 16.48 -3.35 -18.00
CA GLU A 291 17.94 -3.23 -18.25
C GLU A 291 18.31 -1.79 -18.63
N LEU A 292 17.46 -1.13 -19.41
CA LEU A 292 17.64 0.28 -19.72
C LEU A 292 17.57 1.14 -18.44
N LEU A 293 16.58 0.91 -17.57
CA LEU A 293 16.49 1.59 -16.27
C LEU A 293 17.71 1.36 -15.40
N GLU A 294 18.23 0.13 -15.35
CA GLU A 294 19.43 -0.20 -14.59
C GLU A 294 20.69 0.47 -15.16
N LEU A 295 20.84 0.49 -16.49
CA LEU A 295 21.89 1.25 -17.17
C LEU A 295 21.84 2.73 -16.79
N LEU A 296 20.65 3.34 -16.77
CA LEU A 296 20.48 4.72 -16.33
C LEU A 296 20.82 4.87 -14.83
N TYR A 297 20.29 4.00 -13.98
CA TYR A 297 20.43 4.12 -12.53
C TYR A 297 21.85 3.90 -12.03
N ILE A 298 22.50 2.82 -12.47
CA ILE A 298 23.85 2.45 -12.05
C ILE A 298 24.87 3.09 -12.99
N GLY A 299 24.76 2.85 -14.30
CA GLY A 299 25.72 3.34 -15.29
C GLY A 299 25.70 4.86 -15.47
N GLY A 300 24.54 5.49 -15.31
CA GLY A 300 24.41 6.95 -15.30
C GLY A 300 24.78 7.60 -13.96
N GLY A 301 25.17 6.82 -12.94
CA GLY A 301 25.59 7.33 -11.63
C GLY A 301 24.45 7.82 -10.72
N TYR A 302 23.19 7.65 -11.12
CA TYR A 302 22.02 8.14 -10.39
C TYR A 302 21.88 7.53 -8.99
N LYS A 303 22.18 6.23 -8.84
CA LYS A 303 22.21 5.54 -7.53
C LYS A 303 23.22 6.19 -6.57
N ALA A 304 24.43 6.47 -7.04
CA ALA A 304 25.45 7.12 -6.24
C ALA A 304 25.03 8.53 -5.83
N TYR A 305 24.36 9.27 -6.72
CA TYR A 305 23.78 10.57 -6.42
C TYR A 305 22.71 10.52 -5.31
N LEU A 306 21.86 9.48 -5.29
CA LEU A 306 20.85 9.31 -4.23
C LEU A 306 21.47 8.89 -2.90
N LEU A 307 22.51 8.04 -2.91
CA LEU A 307 23.14 7.51 -1.71
C LEU A 307 24.13 8.48 -1.05
N SER A 308 24.63 9.47 -1.79
CA SER A 308 25.59 10.47 -1.30
C SER A 308 25.00 11.46 -0.28
N ASN A 309 23.68 11.49 -0.13
CA ASN A 309 23.00 12.34 0.83
C ASN A 309 21.88 11.56 1.53
N ASP A 310 21.92 11.52 2.86
CA ASP A 310 20.93 10.80 3.68
C ASP A 310 19.49 11.26 3.41
N ASP A 311 19.28 12.55 3.11
CA ASP A 311 17.96 13.09 2.77
C ASP A 311 17.40 12.49 1.47
N ARG A 312 18.28 12.07 0.55
CA ARG A 312 17.92 11.52 -0.75
C ARG A 312 17.80 10.00 -0.77
N ARG A 313 18.30 9.31 0.25
CA ARG A 313 18.21 7.84 0.35
C ARG A 313 16.77 7.33 0.29
N SER A 314 15.83 8.13 0.76
CA SER A 314 14.40 7.80 0.68
C SER A 314 13.88 7.67 -0.77
N PHE A 315 14.54 8.28 -1.75
CA PHE A 315 14.19 8.13 -3.17
C PHE A 315 14.74 6.85 -3.82
N VAL A 316 15.54 6.06 -3.10
CA VAL A 316 15.97 4.74 -3.61
C VAL A 316 14.74 3.86 -3.87
N GLU A 317 13.77 3.89 -2.96
CA GLU A 317 12.51 3.17 -3.13
C GLU A 317 11.76 3.63 -4.39
N HIS A 318 11.89 4.90 -4.80
CA HIS A 318 11.22 5.40 -6.00
C HIS A 318 11.73 4.71 -7.26
N TYR A 319 13.04 4.48 -7.34
CA TYR A 319 13.62 3.68 -8.41
C TYR A 319 13.09 2.24 -8.38
N ASP A 320 12.99 1.63 -7.19
CA ASP A 320 12.49 0.25 -7.06
C ASP A 320 11.06 0.11 -7.62
N TYR A 321 10.20 1.12 -7.40
CA TYR A 321 8.87 1.17 -8.03
C TYR A 321 8.95 1.32 -9.55
N LEU A 322 9.72 2.28 -10.08
CA LEU A 322 9.89 2.46 -11.53
C LEU A 322 10.39 1.18 -12.20
N TYR A 323 11.38 0.54 -11.59
CA TYR A 323 11.95 -0.72 -12.03
C TYR A 323 10.91 -1.85 -12.01
N SER A 324 10.12 -1.96 -10.93
CA SER A 324 9.07 -2.98 -10.82
C SER A 324 7.99 -2.82 -11.90
N TYR A 325 7.55 -1.59 -12.18
CA TYR A 325 6.65 -1.35 -13.31
C TYR A 325 7.30 -1.70 -14.64
N ALA A 326 8.59 -1.43 -14.81
CA ALA A 326 9.27 -1.81 -16.04
C ALA A 326 9.30 -3.33 -16.22
N VAL A 327 9.57 -4.10 -15.16
CA VAL A 327 9.55 -5.57 -15.19
C VAL A 327 8.15 -6.06 -15.57
N GLN A 328 7.11 -5.49 -14.94
CA GLN A 328 5.73 -5.82 -15.27
C GLN A 328 5.41 -5.54 -16.75
N TYR A 329 5.74 -4.35 -17.26
CA TYR A 329 5.47 -3.98 -18.65
C TYR A 329 6.21 -4.90 -19.63
N ASP A 330 7.47 -5.21 -19.36
CA ASP A 330 8.28 -6.12 -20.17
C ASP A 330 7.69 -7.54 -20.17
N SER A 331 7.24 -8.04 -19.01
CA SER A 331 6.59 -9.35 -18.87
C SER A 331 5.24 -9.46 -19.59
N GLU A 332 4.51 -8.36 -19.73
CA GLU A 332 3.26 -8.27 -20.49
C GLU A 332 3.52 -8.06 -22.00
N GLY A 333 4.79 -8.07 -22.44
CA GLY A 333 5.19 -7.84 -23.84
C GLY A 333 4.98 -6.39 -24.31
N ARG A 334 4.82 -5.43 -23.38
CA ARG A 334 4.65 -4.01 -23.69
C ARG A 334 6.01 -3.35 -23.84
N GLY A 335 6.17 -2.57 -24.92
CA GLY A 335 7.46 -1.95 -25.26
C GLY A 335 7.75 -0.64 -24.53
N LEU A 336 8.95 -0.11 -24.74
CA LEU A 336 9.43 1.14 -24.11
C LEU A 336 8.51 2.35 -24.35
N THR A 337 7.83 2.40 -25.49
CA THR A 337 6.86 3.48 -25.81
C THR A 337 5.64 3.45 -24.89
N ASP A 338 5.13 2.26 -24.55
CA ASP A 338 3.99 2.12 -23.66
C ASP A 338 4.36 2.49 -22.23
N TYR A 339 5.56 2.08 -21.79
CA TYR A 339 6.11 2.48 -20.50
C TYR A 339 6.33 3.99 -20.41
N ALA A 340 6.89 4.63 -21.44
CA ALA A 340 7.03 6.08 -21.49
C ALA A 340 5.67 6.81 -21.42
N ARG A 341 4.64 6.29 -22.10
CA ARG A 341 3.27 6.83 -22.04
C ARG A 341 2.68 6.70 -20.64
N PHE A 342 2.88 5.55 -19.98
CA PHE A 342 2.49 5.33 -18.60
C PHE A 342 3.13 6.35 -17.65
N LEU A 343 4.45 6.53 -17.74
CA LEU A 343 5.14 7.53 -16.94
C LEU A 343 4.58 8.92 -17.21
N ARG A 344 4.50 9.35 -18.47
CA ARG A 344 3.95 10.66 -18.87
C ARG A 344 2.56 10.94 -18.28
N ASN A 345 1.67 9.95 -18.34
CA ASN A 345 0.29 10.11 -17.88
C ASN A 345 0.17 10.19 -16.35
N SER A 346 1.18 9.68 -15.64
CA SER A 346 1.20 9.60 -14.19
C SER A 346 2.06 10.70 -13.57
N LEU A 347 3.01 11.27 -14.31
CA LEU A 347 3.89 12.35 -13.86
C LEU A 347 3.14 13.61 -13.41
N GLY A 348 3.61 14.20 -12.32
CA GLY A 348 3.05 15.41 -11.73
C GLY A 348 1.67 15.21 -11.10
N LYS A 349 1.18 13.98 -11.01
CA LYS A 349 -0.08 13.63 -10.36
C LYS A 349 0.18 12.86 -9.07
N ALA A 350 -0.58 13.19 -8.04
CA ALA A 350 -0.64 12.41 -6.78
C ALA A 350 -1.60 11.22 -6.91
N ASP A 351 -1.71 10.65 -8.12
CA ASP A 351 -2.68 9.61 -8.43
C ASP A 351 -2.26 8.29 -7.78
N LYS A 352 -3.26 7.46 -7.51
CA LYS A 352 -3.03 6.10 -7.06
C LYS A 352 -2.37 5.33 -8.21
N LEU A 353 -1.15 4.87 -7.99
CA LEU A 353 -0.49 4.00 -8.95
C LEU A 353 -1.10 2.59 -8.89
N PRO A 354 -1.09 1.83 -10.01
CA PRO A 354 -1.47 0.42 -10.00
C PRO A 354 -0.65 -0.33 -8.94
N GLU A 355 -1.21 -1.37 -8.30
CA GLU A 355 -0.42 -2.19 -7.37
C GLU A 355 0.65 -2.94 -8.17
N ALA A 356 1.86 -2.39 -8.25
CA ALA A 356 3.04 -3.17 -8.57
C ALA A 356 3.34 -4.08 -7.38
N SER A 357 3.76 -5.32 -7.66
CA SER A 357 4.29 -6.28 -6.70
C SER A 357 5.67 -5.83 -6.21
N VAL A 358 5.75 -4.63 -5.63
CA VAL A 358 6.95 -4.16 -4.95
C VAL A 358 6.96 -4.77 -3.58
N LEU A 359 8.05 -5.45 -3.26
CA LEU A 359 8.33 -5.94 -1.92
C LEU A 359 8.44 -4.75 -0.98
N LYS A 360 7.32 -4.40 -0.34
CA LYS A 360 7.29 -3.40 0.71
C LYS A 360 8.06 -3.98 1.90
N ARG A 361 9.18 -3.37 2.25
CA ARG A 361 9.84 -3.68 3.53
C ARG A 361 8.87 -3.36 4.65
N GLU A 362 8.49 -4.33 5.47
CA GLU A 362 7.75 -4.08 6.71
C GLU A 362 8.69 -3.38 7.71
N ARG A 363 8.86 -2.07 7.56
CA ARG A 363 9.62 -1.24 8.50
C ARG A 363 8.76 -0.86 9.71
N SER A 364 9.27 -1.04 10.92
CA SER A 364 8.66 -0.41 12.10
C SER A 364 8.62 1.11 11.91
N GLY A 365 7.48 1.77 12.17
CA GLY A 365 7.33 3.20 11.89
C GLY A 365 5.91 3.73 12.08
N VAL A 366 5.79 5.05 12.12
CA VAL A 366 4.50 5.77 12.18
C VAL A 366 3.64 5.42 10.98
N GLN A 367 2.40 5.00 11.22
CA GLN A 367 1.49 4.51 10.18
C GLN A 367 0.75 5.68 9.52
N ILE A 368 0.97 5.90 8.22
CA ILE A 368 0.32 6.96 7.45
C ILE A 368 -0.75 6.36 6.54
N MET A 369 -2.02 6.70 6.76
CA MET A 369 -3.13 6.12 6.02
C MET A 369 -4.37 7.01 5.92
N THR A 370 -5.33 6.61 5.07
CA THR A 370 -6.64 7.25 4.99
C THR A 370 -7.59 6.68 6.06
N VAL A 371 -8.64 7.44 6.43
CA VAL A 371 -9.69 6.94 7.34
C VAL A 371 -10.27 5.60 6.85
N HIS A 372 -10.52 5.47 5.55
CA HIS A 372 -11.02 4.23 4.95
C HIS A 372 -10.08 3.03 5.20
N LYS A 373 -8.77 3.22 5.09
CA LYS A 373 -7.78 2.16 5.34
C LYS A 373 -7.59 1.86 6.83
N SER A 374 -7.96 2.79 7.71
CA SER A 374 -7.91 2.60 9.16
C SER A 374 -9.10 1.81 9.72
N LYS A 375 -10.17 1.62 8.94
CA LYS A 375 -11.35 0.88 9.39
C LYS A 375 -10.97 -0.56 9.77
N GLY A 376 -11.44 -1.01 10.92
CA GLY A 376 -11.07 -2.30 11.51
C GLY A 376 -9.74 -2.30 12.28
N LEU A 377 -8.87 -1.32 12.08
CA LEU A 377 -7.61 -1.17 12.83
C LEU A 377 -7.81 -0.36 14.12
N GLU A 378 -6.81 -0.40 14.99
CA GLU A 378 -6.75 0.35 16.25
C GLU A 378 -5.31 0.75 16.58
N PHE A 379 -5.12 1.93 17.18
CA PHE A 379 -3.80 2.48 17.49
C PHE A 379 -3.81 3.13 18.86
N LYS A 380 -2.68 3.03 19.59
CA LYS A 380 -2.55 3.69 20.89
C LYS A 380 -2.67 5.20 20.75
N VAL A 381 -1.99 5.77 19.76
CA VAL A 381 -2.02 7.20 19.44
C VAL A 381 -2.57 7.41 18.03
N VAL A 382 -3.61 8.23 17.91
CA VAL A 382 -4.15 8.65 16.60
C VAL A 382 -3.99 10.15 16.43
N ILE A 383 -3.37 10.54 15.32
CA ILE A 383 -3.30 11.92 14.84
C ILE A 383 -4.25 12.04 13.63
N PHE A 384 -5.40 12.67 13.82
CA PHE A 384 -6.35 12.95 12.74
C PHE A 384 -6.03 14.29 12.07
N ALA A 385 -5.43 14.20 10.88
CA ALA A 385 -4.98 15.34 10.10
C ALA A 385 -6.07 15.90 9.17
N GLY A 386 -5.98 17.19 8.87
CA GLY A 386 -6.82 17.90 7.92
C GLY A 386 -8.26 18.16 8.40
N ILE A 387 -8.50 18.28 9.71
CA ILE A 387 -9.86 18.43 10.26
C ILE A 387 -10.58 19.70 9.75
N GLY A 388 -9.81 20.74 9.40
CA GLY A 388 -10.29 21.99 8.79
C GLY A 388 -10.37 21.99 7.25
N GLY A 389 -10.20 20.84 6.61
CA GLY A 389 -10.29 20.70 5.15
C GLY A 389 -11.72 20.78 4.63
N THR A 390 -11.91 21.37 3.44
CA THR A 390 -13.22 21.40 2.76
C THR A 390 -13.43 20.17 1.88
N SER A 391 -14.68 19.73 1.71
CA SER A 391 -15.03 18.81 0.62
C SER A 391 -14.85 19.54 -0.71
N GLN A 392 -14.30 18.86 -1.71
CA GLN A 392 -14.25 19.41 -3.07
C GLN A 392 -15.68 19.54 -3.58
N ASN A 393 -16.04 20.73 -4.07
CA ASN A 393 -17.28 20.90 -4.81
C ASN A 393 -17.09 20.22 -6.16
N ASP A 394 -17.74 19.07 -6.37
CA ASP A 394 -17.90 18.56 -7.72
C ASP A 394 -18.68 19.57 -8.55
N LYS A 395 -18.12 19.90 -9.72
CA LYS A 395 -18.73 20.80 -10.71
C LYS A 395 -20.16 20.35 -11.03
N ASP A 396 -21.02 21.31 -11.38
CA ASP A 396 -22.42 21.12 -11.76
C ASP A 396 -22.60 19.84 -12.59
N SER A 397 -23.13 18.79 -11.95
CA SER A 397 -23.51 17.57 -12.64
C SER A 397 -24.95 17.70 -13.11
N TYR A 398 -25.22 17.37 -14.37
CA TYR A 398 -26.58 17.28 -14.89
C TYR A 398 -27.20 15.90 -14.66
N VAL A 399 -26.41 14.95 -14.15
CA VAL A 399 -26.80 13.55 -13.92
C VAL A 399 -26.61 13.20 -12.45
N PHE A 400 -27.66 12.69 -11.83
CA PHE A 400 -27.68 12.27 -10.43
C PHE A 400 -28.21 10.85 -10.31
N GLU A 401 -27.66 10.08 -9.39
CA GLU A 401 -28.25 8.81 -8.98
C GLU A 401 -29.22 9.06 -7.83
N TYR A 402 -30.50 8.68 -8.00
CA TYR A 402 -31.53 8.79 -6.97
C TYR A 402 -32.36 7.52 -6.92
N CYS A 403 -32.39 6.87 -5.76
CA CYS A 403 -33.08 5.58 -5.54
C CYS A 403 -32.69 4.51 -6.60
N GLY A 404 -31.40 4.42 -6.95
CA GLY A 404 -30.88 3.46 -7.94
C GLY A 404 -31.17 3.81 -9.41
N ASN A 405 -31.75 4.99 -9.69
CA ASN A 405 -31.99 5.46 -11.05
C ASN A 405 -31.09 6.65 -11.40
N LEU A 406 -30.57 6.67 -12.63
CA LEU A 406 -29.89 7.84 -13.18
C LEU A 406 -30.93 8.85 -13.68
N ILE A 407 -30.96 10.01 -13.05
CA ILE A 407 -31.82 11.14 -13.40
C ILE A 407 -30.95 12.21 -14.06
N ALA A 408 -31.22 12.48 -15.33
CA ALA A 408 -30.70 13.66 -16.02
C ALA A 408 -31.79 14.73 -16.08
N SER A 409 -31.50 15.95 -15.65
CA SER A 409 -32.48 17.05 -15.66
C SER A 409 -31.83 18.39 -15.96
N GLU A 410 -32.44 19.17 -16.86
CA GLU A 410 -32.07 20.57 -17.10
C GLU A 410 -32.90 21.55 -16.26
N ASN A 411 -33.91 21.05 -15.53
CA ASN A 411 -34.77 21.87 -14.68
C ASN A 411 -34.01 22.30 -13.41
N LYS A 412 -33.74 23.61 -13.30
CA LYS A 412 -33.03 24.22 -12.18
C LYS A 412 -33.64 23.94 -10.81
N GLY A 413 -34.97 23.78 -10.70
CA GLY A 413 -35.63 23.43 -9.44
C GLY A 413 -35.33 22.00 -9.00
N VAL A 414 -35.38 21.06 -9.95
CA VAL A 414 -35.05 19.65 -9.72
C VAL A 414 -33.55 19.50 -9.41
N LEU A 415 -32.69 20.18 -10.16
CA LEU A 415 -31.24 20.19 -9.92
C LEU A 415 -30.90 20.65 -8.50
N LYS A 416 -31.50 21.75 -8.03
CA LYS A 416 -31.30 22.23 -6.65
C LYS A 416 -31.74 21.22 -5.59
N LEU A 417 -32.84 20.50 -5.83
CA LEU A 417 -33.32 19.47 -4.90
C LEU A 417 -32.33 18.28 -4.85
N LEU A 418 -31.87 17.82 -6.01
CA LEU A 418 -30.91 16.71 -6.13
C LEU A 418 -29.54 17.07 -5.56
N GLU A 419 -29.06 18.30 -5.80
CA GLU A 419 -27.84 18.81 -5.19
C GLU A 419 -27.94 18.88 -3.67
N LYS A 420 -29.10 19.30 -3.15
CA LYS A 420 -29.34 19.35 -1.70
C LYS A 420 -29.31 17.93 -1.10
N ASP A 421 -30.09 17.00 -1.65
CA ASP A 421 -30.11 15.60 -1.18
C ASP A 421 -28.71 14.95 -1.28
N ARG A 422 -27.97 15.21 -2.37
CA ARG A 422 -26.59 14.74 -2.52
C ARG A 422 -25.69 15.28 -1.39
N LYS A 423 -25.72 16.59 -1.15
CA LYS A 423 -24.94 17.25 -0.09
C LYS A 423 -25.32 16.74 1.30
N ASP A 424 -26.61 16.60 1.60
CA ASP A 424 -27.08 16.13 2.90
C ASP A 424 -26.58 14.69 3.15
N ARG A 425 -26.58 13.83 2.13
CA ARG A 425 -26.01 12.48 2.23
C ARG A 425 -24.47 12.47 2.34
N GLU A 426 -23.78 13.35 1.62
CA GLU A 426 -22.32 13.51 1.73
C GLU A 426 -21.92 13.98 3.14
N LEU A 427 -22.67 14.92 3.73
CA LEU A 427 -22.47 15.36 5.10
C LEU A 427 -22.74 14.23 6.11
N ALA A 428 -23.79 13.43 5.91
CA ALA A 428 -24.08 12.27 6.75
C ALA A 428 -22.98 11.19 6.67
N GLU A 429 -22.36 10.99 5.51
CA GLU A 429 -21.18 10.14 5.38
C GLU A 429 -19.95 10.77 6.05
N LEU A 430 -19.74 12.08 5.90
CA LEU A 430 -18.63 12.80 6.53
C LEU A 430 -18.68 12.72 8.06
N LYS A 431 -19.87 12.79 8.67
CA LYS A 431 -20.07 12.55 10.12
C LYS A 431 -19.60 11.15 10.53
N ARG A 432 -19.87 10.13 9.71
CA ARG A 432 -19.42 8.74 9.93
C ARG A 432 -17.90 8.58 9.72
N VAL A 433 -17.33 9.28 8.74
CA VAL A 433 -15.87 9.35 8.55
C VAL A 433 -15.19 9.93 9.79
N MET A 434 -15.73 11.00 10.35
CA MET A 434 -15.27 11.57 11.62
C MET A 434 -15.39 10.55 12.77
N TYR A 435 -16.52 9.85 12.87
CA TYR A 435 -16.73 8.79 13.86
C TYR A 435 -15.67 7.69 13.76
N VAL A 436 -15.42 7.17 12.56
CA VAL A 436 -14.41 6.13 12.35
C VAL A 436 -13.03 6.63 12.74
N ALA A 437 -12.63 7.83 12.29
CA ALA A 437 -11.31 8.40 12.54
C ALA A 437 -11.01 8.56 14.04
N LEU A 438 -11.92 9.17 14.80
CA LEU A 438 -11.72 9.46 16.23
C LEU A 438 -11.73 8.16 17.06
N THR A 439 -12.63 7.22 16.73
CA THR A 439 -12.76 5.94 17.46
C THR A 439 -11.64 4.92 17.17
N ARG A 440 -10.66 5.26 16.32
CA ARG A 440 -9.45 4.43 16.15
C ARG A 440 -8.48 4.53 17.34
N ALA A 441 -8.59 5.59 18.14
CA ALA A 441 -7.70 5.85 19.27
C ALA A 441 -8.01 4.93 20.46
N LYS A 442 -6.96 4.30 21.02
CA LYS A 442 -7.04 3.55 22.28
C LYS A 442 -6.70 4.41 23.50
N ASP A 443 -5.64 5.23 23.39
CA ASP A 443 -5.06 5.96 24.53
C ASP A 443 -4.91 7.46 24.28
N HIS A 444 -4.55 7.92 23.08
CA HIS A 444 -4.39 9.36 22.81
C HIS A 444 -5.00 9.74 21.47
N LEU A 445 -5.68 10.89 21.45
CA LEU A 445 -6.30 11.47 20.27
C LEU A 445 -5.78 12.89 20.06
N ILE A 446 -5.20 13.15 18.91
CA ILE A 446 -4.71 14.46 18.49
C ILE A 446 -5.41 14.79 17.17
N MET A 447 -6.01 15.97 17.07
CA MET A 447 -6.68 16.46 15.85
C MET A 447 -5.94 17.70 15.37
N VAL A 448 -5.60 17.75 14.09
CA VAL A 448 -4.83 18.87 13.51
C VAL A 448 -5.55 19.42 12.29
N GLY A 449 -5.67 20.75 12.17
CA GLY A 449 -6.10 21.36 10.91
C GLY A 449 -6.30 22.86 10.93
N GLY A 450 -6.23 23.47 9.74
CA GLY A 450 -6.40 24.92 9.57
C GLY A 450 -7.82 25.33 9.18
N TYR A 451 -8.32 26.43 9.74
CA TYR A 451 -9.63 27.01 9.44
C TYR A 451 -9.53 28.36 8.73
N LYS A 452 -10.65 28.88 8.22
CA LYS A 452 -10.79 30.23 7.67
C LYS A 452 -11.98 30.91 8.32
N LEU A 453 -11.84 32.21 8.57
CA LEU A 453 -12.93 33.05 9.07
C LEU A 453 -13.54 33.89 7.94
N ASN A 454 -14.85 34.15 8.00
CA ASN A 454 -15.47 35.22 7.21
C ASN A 454 -15.25 36.59 7.86
N LYS A 455 -15.80 37.64 7.23
CA LYS A 455 -15.74 39.02 7.75
C LYS A 455 -16.44 39.19 9.10
N ASP A 456 -17.39 38.31 9.41
CA ASP A 456 -18.17 38.32 10.65
C ASP A 456 -17.49 37.51 11.77
N GLY A 457 -16.32 36.92 11.50
CA GLY A 457 -15.54 36.14 12.48
C GLY A 457 -16.01 34.69 12.64
N GLU A 458 -16.85 34.18 11.75
CA GLU A 458 -17.33 32.79 11.78
C GLU A 458 -16.47 31.85 10.93
N VAL A 459 -16.33 30.60 11.39
CA VAL A 459 -15.61 29.55 10.65
C VAL A 459 -16.39 29.18 9.37
N VAL A 460 -15.77 29.42 8.22
CA VAL A 460 -16.37 29.12 6.88
C VAL A 460 -15.78 27.90 6.19
N SER A 461 -14.84 27.20 6.82
CA SER A 461 -14.22 25.99 6.24
C SER A 461 -14.00 24.92 7.29
N GLY A 462 -14.27 23.66 6.93
CA GLY A 462 -14.02 22.50 7.79
C GLY A 462 -15.26 22.11 8.60
N GLU A 463 -16.25 21.49 7.96
CA GLU A 463 -17.48 21.00 8.63
C GLU A 463 -17.16 20.12 9.84
N VAL A 464 -16.15 19.25 9.71
CA VAL A 464 -15.71 18.36 10.79
C VAL A 464 -15.20 19.15 11.99
N LEU A 465 -14.37 20.18 11.76
CA LEU A 465 -13.88 21.06 12.81
C LEU A 465 -15.04 21.82 13.47
N LYS A 466 -15.97 22.37 12.67
CA LYS A 466 -17.14 23.09 13.17
C LYS A 466 -17.99 22.21 14.08
N TRP A 467 -18.36 21.01 13.61
CA TRP A 467 -19.12 20.04 14.40
C TRP A 467 -18.41 19.65 15.69
N TYR A 468 -17.09 19.48 15.64
CA TYR A 468 -16.31 19.15 16.82
C TYR A 468 -16.33 20.30 17.84
N LEU A 469 -16.07 21.54 17.41
CA LEU A 469 -16.09 22.74 18.24
C LEU A 469 -17.47 22.97 18.88
N ASP A 470 -18.54 22.90 18.08
CA ASP A 470 -19.93 23.00 18.54
C ASP A 470 -20.24 21.92 19.60
N ALA A 471 -19.74 20.70 19.38
CA ALA A 471 -20.00 19.59 20.28
C ALA A 471 -19.29 19.74 21.64
N VAL A 472 -18.05 20.22 21.65
CA VAL A 472 -17.27 20.47 22.88
C VAL A 472 -17.54 21.83 23.52
N GLY A 473 -18.32 22.70 22.85
CA GLY A 473 -18.64 24.05 23.31
C GLY A 473 -17.45 25.00 23.29
N ALA A 474 -16.52 24.81 22.36
CA ALA A 474 -15.34 25.66 22.21
C ALA A 474 -15.46 26.63 21.04
N ASP A 475 -14.78 27.77 21.15
CA ASP A 475 -14.71 28.80 20.11
C ASP A 475 -13.27 28.88 19.58
N VAL A 476 -13.11 29.03 18.26
CA VAL A 476 -11.82 29.27 17.62
C VAL A 476 -11.15 30.57 18.07
N HIS A 477 -11.91 31.51 18.65
CA HIS A 477 -11.38 32.75 19.23
C HIS A 477 -10.77 32.55 20.62
N ASP A 478 -11.07 31.46 21.32
CA ASP A 478 -10.47 31.10 22.61
C ASP A 478 -9.55 29.89 22.47
N LEU A 479 -8.38 30.13 21.88
CA LEU A 479 -7.33 29.11 21.71
C LEU A 479 -6.59 28.79 23.03
N THR A 480 -7.05 29.33 24.16
CA THR A 480 -6.60 28.94 25.52
C THR A 480 -7.59 28.03 26.23
N PHE A 481 -8.72 27.72 25.58
CA PHE A 481 -9.75 26.85 26.13
C PHE A 481 -9.16 25.47 26.47
N THR A 482 -9.21 25.16 27.76
CA THR A 482 -8.97 23.81 28.28
C THR A 482 -10.16 23.46 29.15
N ASN A 483 -10.91 22.43 28.75
CA ASN A 483 -11.90 21.81 29.63
C ASN A 483 -11.27 20.56 30.28
N GLU A 484 -11.96 19.91 31.21
CA GLU A 484 -11.46 18.70 31.91
C GLU A 484 -10.99 17.58 30.95
N ASP A 485 -11.57 17.55 29.74
CA ASP A 485 -11.39 16.46 28.78
C ASP A 485 -10.58 16.84 27.52
N VAL A 486 -10.55 18.11 27.08
CA VAL A 486 -9.92 18.55 25.81
C VAL A 486 -9.03 19.77 25.99
N THR A 487 -7.86 19.73 25.36
CA THR A 487 -6.91 20.86 25.26
C THR A 487 -6.91 21.43 23.84
N ILE A 488 -7.09 22.75 23.69
CA ILE A 488 -6.96 23.44 22.40
C ILE A 488 -5.59 24.12 22.34
N GLU A 489 -4.86 23.91 21.24
CA GLU A 489 -3.54 24.49 20.99
C GLU A 489 -3.55 25.31 19.68
N ASP A 490 -2.98 26.52 19.71
CA ASP A 490 -2.69 27.31 18.52
C ASP A 490 -1.31 26.96 17.94
N ILE A 491 -1.28 26.47 16.70
CA ILE A 491 -0.04 26.10 15.99
C ILE A 491 0.39 27.13 14.95
N SER A 492 -0.22 28.32 14.92
CA SER A 492 0.22 29.43 14.07
C SER A 492 1.71 29.78 14.27
N LYS A 493 2.23 29.57 15.49
CA LYS A 493 3.61 29.88 15.90
C LYS A 493 4.57 28.69 15.89
N THR A 494 4.14 27.52 15.43
CA THR A 494 4.98 26.33 15.40
C THR A 494 6.28 26.63 14.62
N PRO A 495 7.45 26.57 15.28
CA PRO A 495 8.71 26.97 14.66
C PRO A 495 9.02 26.05 13.49
N ARG A 496 8.98 26.62 12.29
CA ARG A 496 9.23 25.86 11.08
C ARG A 496 10.70 25.55 10.98
N LYS A 497 11.04 24.27 10.93
CA LYS A 497 12.33 23.85 10.36
C LYS A 497 12.23 23.99 8.85
N THR A 498 12.28 25.21 8.34
CA THR A 498 12.41 25.47 6.90
C THR A 498 13.68 24.77 6.43
N TRP A 499 13.52 23.87 5.46
CA TRP A 499 14.66 23.48 4.65
C TRP A 499 14.93 24.68 3.75
N THR A 500 15.80 25.59 4.18
CA THR A 500 16.42 26.52 3.26
C THR A 500 17.31 25.70 2.36
N ALA A 501 17.03 25.70 1.06
CA ALA A 501 18.04 25.30 0.09
C ALA A 501 19.28 26.12 0.43
N PRO A 502 20.43 25.49 0.72
CA PRO A 502 21.62 26.25 1.06
C PRO A 502 21.86 27.27 -0.06
N GLU A 503 22.02 28.55 0.30
CA GLU A 503 22.20 29.67 -0.65
C GLU A 503 23.33 29.38 -1.65
N ASN A 504 24.28 28.54 -1.24
CA ASN A 504 25.26 27.91 -2.09
C ASN A 504 24.95 26.42 -2.18
N TYR A 505 24.13 26.04 -3.15
CA TYR A 505 24.15 24.67 -3.67
C TYR A 505 25.55 24.47 -4.27
N ASP A 506 26.46 23.96 -3.45
CA ASP A 506 27.80 23.61 -3.89
C ASP A 506 27.66 22.40 -4.82
N LEU A 507 27.42 22.69 -6.10
CA LEU A 507 27.34 21.71 -7.18
C LEU A 507 28.59 20.82 -7.21
N ASP A 508 29.71 21.28 -6.64
CA ASP A 508 30.94 20.50 -6.56
C ASP A 508 30.88 19.40 -5.47
N LYS A 509 30.05 19.55 -4.43
CA LYS A 509 29.78 18.50 -3.42
C LYS A 509 28.71 17.50 -3.84
N LEU A 510 28.00 17.78 -4.92
CA LEU A 510 27.03 16.88 -5.53
C LEU A 510 27.65 15.85 -6.46
N ILE A 511 28.94 16.01 -6.74
CA ILE A 511 29.70 15.22 -7.70
C ILE A 511 29.96 13.83 -7.09
N PRO A 512 29.38 12.74 -7.64
CA PRO A 512 30.01 11.44 -7.51
C PRO A 512 31.39 11.59 -8.15
N SER A 513 32.44 11.35 -7.39
CA SER A 513 33.84 11.46 -7.83
C SER A 513 34.14 10.41 -8.91
N GLY A 514 33.78 10.74 -10.15
CA GLY A 514 33.98 9.89 -11.32
C GLY A 514 32.77 9.05 -11.69
N PHE A 515 32.56 8.91 -13.01
CA PHE A 515 31.69 7.88 -13.56
C PHE A 515 32.25 6.52 -13.17
N VAL A 516 31.39 5.67 -12.60
CA VAL A 516 31.71 4.25 -12.50
C VAL A 516 31.74 3.73 -13.94
N GLU A 517 32.86 3.17 -14.35
CA GLU A 517 32.98 2.50 -15.64
C GLU A 517 31.87 1.45 -15.71
N PHE A 518 30.83 1.70 -16.51
CA PHE A 518 29.74 0.74 -16.72
C PHE A 518 30.30 -0.43 -17.52
N LYS A 519 30.93 -1.38 -16.82
CA LYS A 519 31.01 -2.75 -17.29
C LYS A 519 29.59 -3.26 -17.21
N SER A 520 28.95 -3.51 -18.34
CA SER A 520 27.68 -4.23 -18.36
C SER A 520 27.91 -5.58 -17.69
N ARG A 521 27.64 -5.64 -16.40
CA ARG A 521 27.85 -6.82 -15.57
C ARG A 521 26.83 -6.99 -14.47
N ALA A 522 25.72 -6.24 -14.50
CA ALA A 522 24.44 -6.85 -14.14
C ALA A 522 24.15 -7.93 -15.17
N THR A 523 24.91 -9.02 -15.04
CA THR A 523 24.51 -10.30 -15.58
C THR A 523 23.28 -10.61 -14.76
N ARG A 524 22.11 -10.36 -15.33
CA ARG A 524 20.90 -10.92 -14.74
C ARG A 524 21.11 -12.40 -14.72
N MET A 525 21.05 -12.90 -13.52
CA MET A 525 21.22 -14.29 -13.27
C MET A 525 19.98 -14.67 -12.50
N SER A 526 19.11 -15.40 -13.17
CA SER A 526 18.10 -16.13 -12.41
C SER A 526 18.84 -16.98 -11.38
N ILE A 527 18.26 -17.12 -10.20
CA ILE A 527 18.88 -17.96 -9.17
C ILE A 527 19.06 -19.41 -9.66
N THR A 528 18.21 -19.84 -10.61
CA THR A 528 18.35 -21.09 -11.36
C THR A 528 19.63 -21.14 -12.21
N GLU A 529 20.04 -20.04 -12.86
CA GLU A 529 21.31 -19.94 -13.58
C GLU A 529 22.52 -19.86 -12.64
N LEU A 530 22.39 -19.15 -11.51
CA LEU A 530 23.43 -19.09 -10.47
C LEU A 530 23.72 -20.49 -9.94
N LYS A 531 22.67 -21.27 -9.68
CA LYS A 531 22.74 -22.69 -9.34
C LYS A 531 23.55 -23.47 -10.39
N ARG A 532 23.22 -23.33 -11.69
CA ARG A 532 23.92 -24.04 -12.79
C ARG A 532 25.41 -23.69 -12.87
N LEU A 533 25.77 -22.42 -12.68
CA LEU A 533 27.16 -21.96 -12.72
C LEU A 533 28.00 -22.43 -11.52
N LYS A 534 27.42 -22.43 -10.31
CA LYS A 534 28.11 -22.91 -9.10
C LYS A 534 28.22 -24.44 -9.04
N LYS A 535 27.35 -25.18 -9.75
CA LYS A 535 27.36 -26.65 -9.83
C LYS A 535 28.59 -27.22 -10.55
N SER A 536 29.27 -26.44 -11.41
CA SER A 536 30.44 -26.94 -12.16
C SER A 536 31.70 -27.17 -11.31
N ASN A 537 31.68 -26.85 -10.01
CA ASN A 537 32.86 -26.92 -9.12
C ASN A 537 32.76 -27.95 -7.98
N ASN A 538 31.63 -28.64 -7.78
CA ASN A 538 31.50 -29.67 -6.75
C ASN A 538 30.78 -30.91 -7.31
N SER A 539 31.49 -32.03 -7.37
CA SER A 539 30.93 -33.34 -7.69
C SER A 539 30.66 -34.13 -6.42
N LEU A 540 29.41 -34.62 -6.26
CA LEU A 540 29.00 -35.95 -5.77
C LEU A 540 27.47 -35.90 -5.56
N ASP A 541 26.70 -36.49 -6.48
CA ASP A 541 25.23 -36.53 -6.44
C ASP A 541 24.75 -37.86 -5.85
N GLU A 542 24.12 -37.82 -4.67
CA GLU A 542 23.21 -38.88 -4.18
C GLU A 542 21.77 -38.45 -4.54
N SER A 543 21.37 -38.67 -5.79
CA SER A 543 19.98 -38.44 -6.21
C SER A 543 19.10 -39.62 -5.83
N ILE A 544 17.96 -39.34 -5.22
CA ILE A 544 16.95 -40.36 -4.84
C ILE A 544 15.80 -40.29 -5.85
N GLU A 545 15.51 -41.39 -6.54
CA GLU A 545 14.36 -41.48 -7.47
C GLU A 545 13.04 -41.48 -6.66
N LEU A 546 12.12 -40.58 -7.04
CA LEU A 546 10.81 -40.41 -6.43
C LEU A 546 9.75 -41.21 -7.18
N ARG A 547 8.53 -41.25 -6.62
CA ARG A 547 7.40 -42.01 -7.18
C ARG A 547 7.09 -41.60 -8.63
N LYS A 548 6.89 -42.61 -9.48
CA LYS A 548 6.45 -42.43 -10.87
C LYS A 548 4.94 -42.30 -10.98
N TYR A 549 4.50 -41.47 -11.91
CA TYR A 549 3.10 -41.18 -12.23
C TYR A 549 2.83 -41.38 -13.73
N ASP A 550 1.57 -41.59 -14.11
CA ASP A 550 1.18 -41.84 -15.50
C ASP A 550 1.56 -40.66 -16.43
N ILE A 551 1.57 -39.45 -15.87
CA ILE A 551 2.04 -38.23 -16.55
C ILE A 551 3.51 -38.28 -16.96
N ASP A 552 4.35 -39.15 -16.36
CA ASP A 552 5.80 -39.20 -16.65
C ASP A 552 6.09 -39.56 -18.10
N SER A 553 5.18 -40.33 -18.73
CA SER A 553 5.23 -40.64 -20.16
C SER A 553 4.95 -39.41 -21.05
N ILE A 554 4.16 -38.46 -20.55
CA ILE A 554 3.77 -37.22 -21.23
C ILE A 554 4.87 -36.17 -21.02
N ILE A 555 5.26 -35.92 -19.77
CA ILE A 555 6.23 -34.86 -19.43
C ILE A 555 7.68 -35.21 -19.77
N GLY A 556 7.98 -36.49 -20.01
CA GLY A 556 9.31 -36.97 -20.43
C GLY A 556 9.71 -36.56 -21.85
N THR A 557 8.81 -35.91 -22.61
CA THR A 557 9.13 -35.26 -23.89
C THR A 557 9.87 -33.93 -23.66
N ALA A 558 10.77 -33.55 -24.57
CA ALA A 558 11.60 -32.36 -24.40
C ALA A 558 10.74 -31.09 -24.18
N ASN A 559 10.93 -30.43 -23.02
CA ASN A 559 10.28 -29.18 -22.56
C ASN A 559 8.88 -29.25 -21.92
N LEU A 560 8.35 -30.42 -21.53
CA LEU A 560 7.05 -30.47 -20.83
C LEU A 560 7.14 -30.56 -19.30
N GLN A 561 8.26 -31.02 -18.74
CA GLN A 561 8.48 -31.08 -17.27
C GLN A 561 8.40 -29.71 -16.60
N ASP A 562 9.08 -28.69 -17.15
CA ASP A 562 9.06 -27.33 -16.61
C ASP A 562 7.64 -26.72 -16.64
N LYS A 563 6.91 -26.93 -17.75
CA LYS A 563 5.52 -26.46 -17.91
C LYS A 563 4.58 -27.11 -16.90
N PHE A 564 4.77 -28.41 -16.64
CA PHE A 564 4.00 -29.11 -15.63
C PHE A 564 4.32 -28.62 -14.21
N GLY A 565 5.58 -28.31 -13.93
CA GLY A 565 5.98 -27.61 -12.69
C GLY A 565 5.24 -26.28 -12.50
N THR A 566 5.21 -25.44 -13.53
CA THR A 566 4.45 -24.17 -13.51
C THR A 566 2.95 -24.39 -13.26
N LEU A 567 2.35 -25.44 -13.84
CA LEU A 567 0.96 -25.79 -13.56
C LEU A 567 0.74 -26.17 -12.10
N CYS A 568 1.66 -26.92 -11.49
CA CYS A 568 1.56 -27.29 -10.08
C CYS A 568 1.62 -26.06 -9.16
N HIS A 569 2.49 -25.10 -9.47
CA HIS A 569 2.61 -23.84 -8.74
C HIS A 569 1.32 -23.02 -8.86
N LEU A 570 0.77 -22.89 -10.07
CA LEU A 570 -0.48 -22.18 -10.31
C LEU A 570 -1.67 -22.78 -9.54
N VAL A 571 -1.79 -24.11 -9.51
CA VAL A 571 -2.83 -24.81 -8.75
C VAL A 571 -2.67 -24.58 -7.25
N LEU A 572 -1.45 -24.65 -6.72
CA LEU A 572 -1.15 -24.37 -5.31
C LEU A 572 -1.43 -22.91 -4.94
N GLU A 573 -1.03 -21.96 -5.80
CA GLU A 573 -1.30 -20.54 -5.62
C GLU A 573 -2.80 -20.28 -5.51
N HIS A 574 -3.58 -20.80 -6.47
CA HIS A 574 -5.03 -20.65 -6.46
C HIS A 574 -5.67 -21.28 -5.21
N LEU A 575 -5.22 -22.47 -4.83
CA LEU A 575 -5.73 -23.15 -3.65
C LEU A 575 -5.46 -22.37 -2.36
N LEU A 576 -4.26 -21.81 -2.20
CA LEU A 576 -3.87 -21.05 -1.00
C LEU A 576 -4.55 -19.68 -0.95
N ARG A 577 -4.65 -18.98 -2.09
CA ARG A 577 -5.22 -17.63 -2.15
C ARG A 577 -6.74 -17.60 -2.13
N PHE A 578 -7.37 -18.51 -2.88
CA PHE A 578 -8.81 -18.48 -3.13
C PHE A 578 -9.56 -19.64 -2.47
N GLY A 579 -8.85 -20.63 -1.91
CA GLY A 579 -9.46 -21.82 -1.33
C GLY A 579 -9.96 -22.82 -2.38
N SER A 580 -9.76 -22.56 -3.67
CA SER A 580 -10.14 -23.43 -4.79
C SER A 580 -9.22 -23.19 -6.00
N TYR A 581 -9.08 -24.23 -6.84
CA TYR A 581 -8.35 -24.22 -8.12
C TYR A 581 -9.29 -24.53 -9.32
N ASP A 582 -10.59 -24.32 -9.16
CA ASP A 582 -11.60 -24.64 -10.19
C ASP A 582 -11.40 -23.84 -11.49
N ASP A 583 -10.94 -22.59 -11.37
CA ASP A 583 -10.68 -21.69 -12.50
C ASP A 583 -9.36 -21.97 -13.23
N VAL A 584 -8.56 -22.94 -12.76
CA VAL A 584 -7.28 -23.28 -13.38
C VAL A 584 -7.50 -24.23 -14.55
N GLU A 585 -7.10 -23.78 -15.75
CA GLU A 585 -7.11 -24.58 -16.97
C GLU A 585 -5.68 -25.00 -17.39
N CYS A 586 -5.58 -26.10 -18.12
CA CYS A 586 -4.31 -26.63 -18.63
C CYS A 586 -4.33 -26.67 -20.16
N HIS A 587 -3.37 -25.99 -20.79
CA HIS A 587 -3.21 -25.91 -22.25
C HIS A 587 -1.75 -26.20 -22.65
N ILE A 588 -1.16 -27.25 -22.06
CA ILE A 588 0.27 -27.59 -22.21
C ILE A 588 0.53 -28.42 -23.49
N CYS A 589 -0.39 -29.35 -23.77
CA CYS A 589 -0.35 -30.32 -24.85
C CYS A 589 -1.41 -29.97 -25.92
N GLU A 590 -1.25 -30.50 -27.14
CA GLU A 590 -2.28 -30.40 -28.18
C GLU A 590 -3.50 -31.30 -27.91
N SER A 591 -3.31 -32.33 -27.08
CA SER A 591 -4.34 -33.30 -26.69
C SER A 591 -5.07 -32.85 -25.43
N ASP A 592 -6.38 -32.65 -25.53
CA ASP A 592 -7.24 -32.37 -24.36
C ASP A 592 -7.17 -33.49 -23.32
N SER A 593 -6.99 -34.75 -23.75
CA SER A 593 -6.84 -35.89 -22.83
C SER A 593 -5.58 -35.77 -21.99
N ASP A 594 -4.47 -35.35 -22.59
CA ASP A 594 -3.18 -35.20 -21.89
C ASP A 594 -3.22 -33.99 -20.96
N ASN A 595 -3.81 -32.87 -21.42
CA ASN A 595 -4.03 -31.68 -20.59
C ASN A 595 -4.87 -31.98 -19.35
N ASN A 596 -5.96 -32.75 -19.51
CA ASN A 596 -6.80 -33.17 -18.40
C ASN A 596 -6.04 -34.06 -17.40
N LEU A 597 -5.18 -34.96 -17.87
CA LEU A 597 -4.38 -35.82 -17.00
C LEU A 597 -3.32 -35.02 -16.23
N LEU A 598 -2.66 -34.05 -16.87
CA LEU A 598 -1.72 -33.13 -16.22
C LEU A 598 -2.43 -32.29 -15.16
N LEU A 599 -3.57 -31.70 -15.47
CA LEU A 599 -4.35 -30.90 -14.53
C LEU A 599 -4.82 -31.72 -13.33
N PHE A 600 -5.31 -32.94 -13.57
CA PHE A 600 -5.69 -33.88 -12.51
C PHE A 600 -4.52 -34.17 -11.57
N GLN A 601 -3.34 -34.47 -12.11
CA GLN A 601 -2.16 -34.78 -11.30
C GLN A 601 -1.66 -33.58 -10.49
N ALA A 602 -1.69 -32.37 -11.05
CA ALA A 602 -1.33 -31.15 -10.33
C ALA A 602 -2.28 -30.86 -9.16
N ARG A 603 -3.58 -31.11 -9.33
CA ARG A 603 -4.59 -31.01 -8.27
C ARG A 603 -4.36 -32.01 -7.14
N GLU A 604 -4.04 -33.25 -7.46
CA GLU A 604 -3.69 -34.27 -6.45
C GLU A 604 -2.46 -33.87 -5.62
N PHE A 605 -1.44 -33.27 -6.25
CA PHE A 605 -0.28 -32.76 -5.52
C PHE A 605 -0.63 -31.61 -4.56
N ALA A 606 -1.46 -30.66 -5.01
CA ALA A 606 -1.91 -29.56 -4.16
C ALA A 606 -2.76 -30.05 -2.97
N ASP A 607 -3.68 -30.98 -3.23
CA ASP A 607 -4.50 -31.63 -2.19
C ASP A 607 -3.63 -32.37 -1.16
N SER A 608 -2.61 -33.09 -1.63
CA SER A 608 -1.66 -33.80 -0.77
C SER A 608 -0.85 -32.82 0.11
N PHE A 609 -0.42 -31.70 -0.45
CA PHE A 609 0.29 -30.65 0.30
C PHE A 609 -0.56 -30.13 1.46
N VAL A 610 -1.81 -29.73 1.21
CA VAL A 610 -2.72 -29.19 2.24
C VAL A 610 -3.07 -30.23 3.32
N ARG A 611 -3.06 -31.52 2.98
CA ARG A 611 -3.30 -32.62 3.94
C ARG A 611 -2.04 -33.02 4.73
N SER A 612 -0.87 -32.51 4.38
CA SER A 612 0.40 -32.90 5.01
C SER A 612 0.52 -32.41 6.46
N SER A 613 1.33 -33.09 7.27
CA SER A 613 1.70 -32.60 8.60
C SER A 613 2.43 -31.26 8.52
N PHE A 614 3.34 -31.12 7.55
CA PHE A 614 4.06 -29.88 7.28
C PHE A 614 3.11 -28.68 7.11
N PHE A 615 2.07 -28.81 6.29
CA PHE A 615 1.09 -27.74 6.12
C PHE A 615 0.37 -27.41 7.43
N ASN A 616 -0.10 -28.42 8.17
CA ASN A 616 -0.79 -28.19 9.44
C ASN A 616 0.11 -27.51 10.49
N ASP A 617 1.39 -27.87 10.54
CA ASP A 617 2.33 -27.39 11.57
C ASP A 617 2.90 -25.99 11.22
N HIS A 618 3.21 -25.75 9.94
CA HIS A 618 4.00 -24.60 9.51
C HIS A 618 3.25 -23.58 8.66
N VAL A 619 2.13 -23.94 8.01
CA VAL A 619 1.45 -23.07 7.04
C VAL A 619 0.05 -22.68 7.52
N LYS A 620 -0.72 -23.64 8.03
CA LYS A 620 -2.13 -23.46 8.39
C LYS A 620 -2.32 -22.38 9.45
N GLY A 621 -3.19 -21.43 9.15
CA GLY A 621 -3.53 -20.33 10.06
C GLY A 621 -2.48 -19.21 10.12
N ARG A 622 -1.37 -19.33 9.38
CA ARG A 622 -0.37 -18.26 9.22
C ARG A 622 -0.65 -17.47 7.95
N LYS A 623 -0.20 -16.22 7.90
CA LYS A 623 -0.29 -15.38 6.69
C LYS A 623 0.74 -15.87 5.67
N THR A 624 0.29 -16.14 4.46
CA THR A 624 1.12 -16.62 3.34
C THR A 624 1.24 -15.57 2.25
N LEU A 625 2.36 -15.63 1.52
CA LEU A 625 2.61 -14.87 0.30
C LEU A 625 3.14 -15.83 -0.76
N GLU A 626 2.35 -16.07 -1.80
CA GLU A 626 2.65 -17.00 -2.89
C GLU A 626 3.27 -16.27 -4.09
N GLU A 627 4.09 -16.98 -4.88
CA GLU A 627 4.70 -16.47 -6.13
C GLU A 627 5.38 -15.10 -5.96
N LEU A 628 6.11 -14.97 -4.85
CA LEU A 628 6.72 -13.73 -4.43
C LEU A 628 7.98 -13.46 -5.27
N ARG A 629 7.78 -12.71 -6.35
CA ARG A 629 8.87 -12.23 -7.21
C ARG A 629 9.75 -11.24 -6.46
N PHE A 630 11.06 -11.39 -6.60
CA PHE A 630 12.02 -10.48 -6.01
C PHE A 630 13.18 -10.16 -6.94
N TYR A 631 13.81 -9.04 -6.63
CA TYR A 631 15.02 -8.56 -7.25
C TYR A 631 15.99 -8.13 -6.16
N THR A 632 17.22 -8.65 -6.18
CA THR A 632 18.27 -8.26 -5.24
C THR A 632 19.62 -8.23 -5.95
N PHE A 633 20.65 -7.73 -5.26
CA PHE A 633 22.03 -7.78 -5.74
C PHE A 633 22.79 -8.85 -4.95
N ASP A 634 23.69 -9.58 -5.61
CA ASP A 634 24.55 -10.56 -4.96
C ASP A 634 25.50 -9.84 -3.96
N GLU A 635 25.64 -10.39 -2.75
CA GLU A 635 26.45 -9.79 -1.68
C GLU A 635 27.96 -9.85 -1.96
N GLU A 636 28.42 -10.89 -2.67
CA GLU A 636 29.82 -11.10 -3.02
C GLU A 636 30.17 -10.44 -4.37
N ALA A 637 29.17 -10.27 -5.23
CA ALA A 637 29.27 -9.57 -6.50
C ALA A 637 28.14 -8.53 -6.63
N PRO A 638 28.28 -7.33 -6.03
CA PRO A 638 27.25 -6.27 -6.05
C PRO A 638 26.81 -5.82 -7.44
N ASP A 639 27.59 -6.14 -8.47
CA ASP A 639 27.29 -5.89 -9.87
C ASP A 639 26.32 -6.91 -10.46
N VAL A 640 26.08 -8.07 -9.83
CA VAL A 640 25.19 -9.14 -10.32
C VAL A 640 23.80 -8.99 -9.71
N ALA A 641 22.82 -8.80 -10.59
CA ALA A 641 21.42 -8.76 -10.24
C ALA A 641 20.83 -10.17 -10.18
N LEU A 642 20.34 -10.56 -9.01
CA LEU A 642 19.66 -11.82 -8.78
C LEU A 642 18.16 -11.62 -8.85
N GLU A 643 17.52 -12.38 -9.72
CA GLU A 643 16.06 -12.47 -9.80
C GLU A 643 15.58 -13.87 -9.42
N GLY A 644 14.44 -13.92 -8.75
CA GLY A 644 13.83 -15.15 -8.33
C GLY A 644 12.37 -14.99 -7.97
N VAL A 645 11.71 -16.13 -7.84
CA VAL A 645 10.34 -16.24 -7.36
C VAL A 645 10.38 -17.16 -6.17
N ILE A 646 9.93 -16.68 -5.00
CA ILE A 646 9.71 -17.54 -3.85
C ILE A 646 8.31 -18.13 -4.00
N ASP A 647 8.21 -19.44 -4.13
CA ASP A 647 6.91 -20.10 -4.36
C ASP A 647 5.93 -19.84 -3.21
N LEU A 648 6.41 -19.98 -1.97
CA LEU A 648 5.63 -19.68 -0.77
C LEU A 648 6.51 -19.10 0.35
N LEU A 649 6.13 -17.92 0.85
CA LEU A 649 6.65 -17.35 2.08
C LEU A 649 5.57 -17.38 3.15
N VAL A 650 5.85 -18.03 4.28
CA VAL A 650 4.98 -18.07 5.44
C VAL A 650 5.49 -17.11 6.51
N LEU A 651 4.64 -16.19 6.93
CA LEU A 651 4.96 -15.19 7.96
C LEU A 651 4.59 -15.74 9.34
N GLY A 652 5.59 -15.86 10.21
CA GLY A 652 5.42 -16.30 11.60
C GLY A 652 5.68 -15.18 12.61
N GLU A 653 5.38 -15.46 13.88
CA GLU A 653 5.63 -14.52 14.99
C GLU A 653 7.13 -14.38 15.23
N ASP A 654 7.84 -15.51 15.42
CA ASP A 654 9.27 -15.56 15.73
C ASP A 654 10.19 -15.62 14.50
N TYR A 655 9.77 -16.35 13.45
CA TYR A 655 10.51 -16.52 12.22
C TYR A 655 9.59 -16.61 11.00
N ASN A 656 10.12 -16.32 9.82
CA ASN A 656 9.44 -16.59 8.56
C ASN A 656 10.01 -17.85 7.91
N LEU A 657 9.18 -18.54 7.12
CA LEU A 657 9.56 -19.77 6.43
C LEU A 657 9.40 -19.61 4.92
N VAL A 658 10.51 -19.78 4.21
CA VAL A 658 10.58 -19.86 2.75
C VAL A 658 10.38 -21.31 2.35
N VAL A 659 9.41 -21.57 1.47
CA VAL A 659 9.11 -22.90 0.93
C VAL A 659 9.21 -22.83 -0.60
N ASP A 660 10.04 -23.69 -1.17
CA ASP A 660 10.24 -23.84 -2.61
C ASP A 660 9.76 -25.24 -3.02
N TYR A 661 8.80 -25.31 -3.94
CA TYR A 661 8.16 -26.54 -4.36
C TYR A 661 9.00 -27.24 -5.43
N LYS A 662 9.00 -28.58 -5.39
CA LYS A 662 9.65 -29.41 -6.42
C LYS A 662 8.71 -30.50 -6.90
N SER A 663 8.44 -30.50 -8.20
CA SER A 663 7.60 -31.49 -8.89
C SER A 663 8.43 -32.59 -9.59
N ASP A 664 9.76 -32.50 -9.51
CA ASP A 664 10.70 -33.40 -10.15
C ASP A 664 10.54 -34.86 -9.69
N SER A 665 10.88 -35.80 -10.56
CA SER A 665 10.91 -37.24 -10.26
C SER A 665 12.14 -37.68 -9.47
N PHE A 666 13.00 -36.74 -9.05
CA PHE A 666 14.21 -37.00 -8.27
C PHE A 666 14.33 -35.99 -7.14
N ARG A 667 14.85 -36.45 -5.99
CA ARG A 667 15.16 -35.62 -4.85
C ARG A 667 16.67 -35.38 -4.77
N ASN A 668 17.04 -34.10 -4.79
CA ASN A 668 18.42 -33.65 -4.60
C ASN A 668 18.44 -32.30 -3.86
N PRO A 669 18.36 -32.31 -2.51
CA PRO A 669 18.26 -31.09 -1.72
C PRO A 669 19.46 -30.16 -1.87
N GLU A 670 20.68 -30.73 -1.97
CA GLU A 670 21.90 -29.95 -2.15
C GLU A 670 21.92 -29.19 -3.48
N GLU A 671 21.25 -29.72 -4.51
CA GLU A 671 21.13 -29.02 -5.79
C GLU A 671 20.42 -27.68 -5.67
N HIS A 672 19.41 -27.60 -4.80
CA HIS A 672 18.58 -26.41 -4.63
C HIS A 672 18.98 -25.58 -3.41
N ARG A 673 20.02 -25.98 -2.70
CA ARG A 673 20.50 -25.30 -1.49
C ARG A 673 20.88 -23.86 -1.78
N ILE A 674 21.63 -23.59 -2.85
CA ILE A 674 22.01 -22.23 -3.25
C ILE A 674 20.75 -21.38 -3.51
N GLN A 675 19.74 -21.96 -4.15
CA GLN A 675 18.49 -21.27 -4.47
C GLN A 675 17.71 -20.89 -3.22
N ILE A 676 17.49 -21.86 -2.32
CA ILE A 676 16.84 -21.66 -1.03
C ILE A 676 17.58 -20.60 -0.19
N LEU A 677 18.92 -20.64 -0.14
CA LEU A 677 19.68 -19.68 0.66
C LEU A 677 19.55 -18.25 0.13
N SER A 678 19.55 -18.08 -1.20
CA SER A 678 19.24 -16.78 -1.80
C SER A 678 17.83 -16.30 -1.41
N TYR A 679 16.84 -17.19 -1.39
CA TYR A 679 15.47 -16.85 -1.02
C TYR A 679 15.35 -16.47 0.46
N VAL A 680 16.00 -17.22 1.35
CA VAL A 680 16.05 -16.95 2.80
C VAL A 680 16.68 -15.59 3.07
N LYS A 681 17.86 -15.30 2.50
CA LYS A 681 18.54 -14.02 2.67
C LYS A 681 17.67 -12.85 2.22
N VAL A 682 17.02 -12.99 1.06
CA VAL A 682 16.11 -11.98 0.53
C VAL A 682 14.91 -11.78 1.46
N ALA A 683 14.29 -12.86 1.93
CA ALA A 683 13.19 -12.78 2.89
C ALA A 683 13.62 -12.09 4.20
N GLU A 684 14.79 -12.39 4.76
CA GLU A 684 15.29 -11.71 5.97
C GLU A 684 15.49 -10.21 5.72
N GLN A 685 16.08 -9.84 4.58
CA GLN A 685 16.32 -8.44 4.21
C GLN A 685 15.01 -7.65 4.04
N ILE A 686 13.94 -8.30 3.58
CA ILE A 686 12.66 -7.64 3.31
C ILE A 686 11.83 -7.51 4.58
N TYR A 687 11.74 -8.58 5.37
CA TYR A 687 10.83 -8.66 6.52
C TYR A 687 11.50 -8.38 7.86
N GLY A 688 12.83 -8.22 7.88
CA GLY A 688 13.58 -7.88 9.09
C GLY A 688 13.50 -8.94 10.20
N LYS A 689 13.01 -10.14 9.88
CA LYS A 689 12.88 -11.29 10.77
C LYS A 689 13.80 -12.42 10.31
N ARG A 690 14.18 -13.27 11.26
CA ARG A 690 14.94 -14.49 10.94
C ARG A 690 14.12 -15.37 10.01
N CYS A 691 14.73 -15.86 8.95
CA CYS A 691 14.06 -16.72 7.98
C CYS A 691 14.76 -18.08 7.91
N TYR A 692 13.96 -19.10 7.66
CA TYR A 692 14.43 -20.44 7.38
C TYR A 692 13.87 -20.89 6.03
N GLY A 693 14.62 -21.73 5.33
CA GLY A 693 14.24 -22.21 4.01
C GLY A 693 14.07 -23.72 4.01
N THR A 694 13.09 -24.22 3.27
CA THR A 694 12.89 -25.66 3.05
C THR A 694 12.40 -25.96 1.64
N LEU A 695 12.73 -27.15 1.15
CA LEU A 695 12.21 -27.68 -0.12
C LEU A 695 11.06 -28.63 0.18
N TYR A 696 9.94 -28.49 -0.53
CA TYR A 696 8.83 -29.42 -0.43
C TYR A 696 8.65 -30.19 -1.74
N TYR A 697 8.83 -31.51 -1.69
CA TYR A 697 8.69 -32.38 -2.86
C TYR A 697 7.23 -32.82 -3.02
N LEU A 698 6.56 -32.32 -4.05
CA LEU A 698 5.13 -32.52 -4.28
C LEU A 698 4.74 -33.98 -4.55
N ARG A 699 5.67 -34.78 -5.08
CA ARG A 699 5.41 -36.18 -5.47
C ARG A 699 5.20 -37.13 -4.30
N ASP A 700 5.85 -36.88 -3.17
CA ASP A 700 5.84 -37.78 -2.01
C ASP A 700 5.65 -37.05 -0.67
N GLY A 701 5.59 -35.72 -0.68
CA GLY A 701 5.42 -34.87 0.50
C GLY A 701 6.67 -34.78 1.38
N SER A 702 7.84 -35.23 0.89
CA SER A 702 9.08 -35.19 1.65
C SER A 702 9.69 -33.79 1.70
N LEU A 703 10.43 -33.51 2.77
CA LEU A 703 11.15 -32.25 2.97
C LEU A 703 12.63 -32.38 2.60
N GLY A 704 13.21 -31.36 1.99
CA GLY A 704 14.64 -31.31 1.67
C GLY A 704 15.56 -31.11 2.88
N GLY A 705 15.01 -30.69 4.02
CA GLY A 705 15.75 -30.16 5.18
C GLY A 705 15.37 -28.71 5.44
N PHE A 706 15.81 -28.16 6.57
CA PHE A 706 15.67 -26.74 6.88
C PHE A 706 17.05 -26.10 6.96
N TRP A 707 17.19 -24.90 6.42
CA TRP A 707 18.44 -24.15 6.44
C TRP A 707 18.21 -22.72 6.94
N ASP A 708 19.17 -22.21 7.70
CA ASP A 708 19.26 -20.78 8.02
C ASP A 708 19.97 -20.00 6.89
N ARG A 709 20.07 -18.68 7.05
CA ARG A 709 20.70 -17.77 6.08
C ARG A 709 22.16 -18.09 5.74
N ASP A 710 22.88 -18.73 6.66
CA ASP A 710 24.29 -19.07 6.54
C ASP A 710 24.47 -20.49 5.97
N GLY A 711 23.37 -21.19 5.70
CA GLY A 711 23.36 -22.53 5.16
C GLY A 711 23.52 -23.62 6.20
N ASN A 712 23.43 -23.31 7.49
CA ASN A 712 23.50 -24.33 8.53
C ASN A 712 22.18 -25.13 8.56
N PRO A 713 22.24 -26.46 8.61
CA PRO A 713 21.05 -27.28 8.77
C PRO A 713 20.42 -27.03 10.15
N VAL A 714 19.10 -26.92 10.18
CA VAL A 714 18.30 -26.69 11.39
C VAL A 714 17.39 -27.90 11.60
N SER A 715 17.34 -28.42 12.83
CA SER A 715 16.44 -29.53 13.14
C SER A 715 14.98 -29.04 13.17
N PRO A 716 14.01 -29.82 12.64
CA PRO A 716 12.59 -29.48 12.72
C PRO A 716 12.11 -29.21 14.15
N GLU A 717 12.69 -29.86 15.17
CA GLU A 717 12.34 -29.65 16.58
C GLU A 717 12.91 -28.35 17.17
N ALA A 718 13.83 -27.68 16.47
CA ALA A 718 14.40 -26.39 16.85
C ALA A 718 13.66 -25.20 16.20
N LEU A 719 12.73 -25.50 15.27
CA LEU A 719 11.79 -24.58 14.63
C LEU A 719 10.41 -24.70 15.26
#